data_AF-A0A522FXZ5-F1
#
_entry.id   AF-A0A522FXZ5-F1
#
_cell.length_a   1.000
_cell.length_b   1.000
_cell.length_c   1.000
_cell.angle_alpha   90.00
_cell.angle_beta   90.00
_cell.angle_gamma   90.00
#
_symmetry.space_group_name_H-M   'P 1'
#
loop_
_entity.id
_entity.type
_entity.pdbx_description
1 polymer ?
#
loop_
_entity_poly.entity_id
_entity_poly.type
_entity_poly.pdbx_seq_one_letter_code
_entity_poly.pdbx_strand_id
1 'polypeptide(L)'
;MERIMKHRYNLIIELILIIVFFSSNLSAQSFKIVVSSNSLEPPGIHGTNSLNSGGFAFAYNSYWLKNVYYASYPVYSRNSDVFARFETNPQGTKLIVRKASNGDSINGFDITGFNPQWIGSSGKLYYEKPPSNGVSECRSIDVSTGADTKIGELRDQYYPASDPGLGAGALSPDGTKIAYLKGAAIFIYSISTGEEKPLVKPMEDNTVDDSLVRKVYLVAGPSYPNTIRHLSWSKNGDMIACYGQVNYKITFPPDTTLYPRSREGILVVNTSSGEVRTIYETQNYSFEHPENFFFSPTGRTLAFNVSGLNNKVHIFMANPKKSNSGRDRGIGSIIAGFPSKQYWALNPWSSDGSKLLYQNDEDGTLGYTRECSDGQIIMNKDVKKIYIQDVQWADVIASNKPYTITLVDINNNPIAEKLFYLYLNGCKIDSITTDAAGKFSLSAYAGDTLKVEHYPFSRKAVKPGHDSCAGDTMYNVVLDNGKFDGVGNRSYFELGADLNPTLIVDHTTIKFNLIISLEWDAKREYIDSLANWLKELSNYYYDVTDGQLFFNQIDIYDNKQKWDECDICVLANNNFVPYTMYFLQKGGIFSTDEDIHVNMPRKWFGSTNNTRYFTSQNDWLIKSNDDFWTTIGHELGHYLFGFSDEYKYLNGAGRAIAEPAILFNYNFGFMDTQYPGFGDWSSEMSNSTRYPNDSYKITEQWYYNIKDCWTDFETEYEKTNNGVLCPIIKPTERTLNPGSTFLPGPIMNVGKELITNIYDKNTGAGDYNIRVKDAAGNDLIRTWIDLYKPKSIIQQGMNTSDGSFKVIGANIDDVLNMVTIDRDSNVIYTQIEKVKSVSGVDKKKEQTLVDDANEIIMRKVNGYFNQVNIWEFDENANLNFKSYVNKEFSQSPRLELPTGLDFTDFRDLTFDNNQLIYSCTFDTTLNKRGLLSINAYDDSQDSFFVPISYSITGFSSFITGPDGDVNLYLDQTNDTISKFAILSCGFLTSRNGLDLDAEQSGNVHSITTYPFPISTEKPSMLQIGYSPEELKRKPQDWLRIFKWNEDSLKWNLLGGVVDSVNYYVRTSITSTGAFAVFTVNNPVNVDDGSFNYNIQISPNPCDDIATLTYSNLKEETVSISLFNSFGNELALLSEKTNLSQGNHKLEINTSNLLSGMYFMRISTGGNYQVVKFVVLR
;
A
#
# COMPACT_ATOMS: atom_id res chain seq x y z
N MET A 1 -38.61 50.19 -39.59
CA MET A 1 -39.65 49.40 -38.88
C MET A 1 -39.20 47.97 -38.60
N GLU A 2 -38.54 47.26 -39.52
CA GLU A 2 -38.04 45.88 -39.28
C GLU A 2 -37.05 45.73 -38.10
N ARG A 3 -36.15 46.70 -37.86
CA ARG A 3 -35.23 46.67 -36.70
C ARG A 3 -35.93 46.75 -35.34
N ILE A 4 -37.12 47.37 -35.27
CA ILE A 4 -37.88 47.52 -34.02
C ILE A 4 -38.70 46.25 -33.75
N MET A 5 -39.18 45.56 -34.79
CA MET A 5 -39.86 44.26 -34.63
C MET A 5 -38.89 43.15 -34.22
N LYS A 6 -37.66 43.11 -34.76
CA LYS A 6 -36.66 42.09 -34.40
C LYS A 6 -36.18 42.20 -32.94
N HIS A 7 -36.09 43.42 -32.41
CA HIS A 7 -35.71 43.65 -31.02
C HIS A 7 -36.82 43.28 -30.03
N ARG A 8 -38.10 43.52 -30.39
CA ARG A 8 -39.25 43.10 -29.58
C ARG A 8 -39.47 41.58 -29.60
N TYR A 9 -39.16 40.90 -30.71
CA TYR A 9 -39.27 39.44 -30.80
C TYR A 9 -38.21 38.72 -29.95
N ASN A 10 -36.97 39.22 -29.93
CA ASN A 10 -35.91 38.68 -29.06
C ASN A 10 -36.19 38.94 -27.57
N LEU A 11 -36.72 40.12 -27.21
CA LEU A 11 -37.08 40.43 -25.83
C LEU A 11 -38.22 39.52 -25.31
N ILE A 12 -39.18 39.17 -26.18
CA ILE A 12 -40.29 38.27 -25.85
C ILE A 12 -39.80 36.82 -25.73
N ILE A 13 -38.88 36.38 -26.58
CA ILE A 13 -38.27 35.04 -26.47
C ILE A 13 -37.38 34.92 -25.23
N GLU A 14 -36.61 35.95 -24.88
CA GLU A 14 -35.86 35.99 -23.61
C GLU A 14 -36.79 36.01 -22.39
N LEU A 15 -37.89 36.77 -22.42
CA LEU A 15 -38.89 36.75 -21.34
C LEU A 15 -39.61 35.41 -21.22
N ILE A 16 -39.92 34.74 -22.34
CA ILE A 16 -40.55 33.41 -22.32
C ILE A 16 -39.54 32.35 -21.88
N LEU A 17 -38.27 32.43 -22.27
CA LEU A 17 -37.21 31.56 -21.75
C LEU A 17 -36.97 31.78 -20.26
N ILE A 18 -37.00 33.02 -19.77
CA ILE A 18 -36.91 33.34 -18.35
C ILE A 18 -38.14 32.80 -17.61
N ILE A 19 -39.36 32.99 -18.12
CA ILE A 19 -40.59 32.47 -17.48
C ILE A 19 -40.62 30.93 -17.52
N VAL A 20 -40.17 30.30 -18.60
CA VAL A 20 -40.08 28.82 -18.71
C VAL A 20 -39.00 28.27 -17.79
N PHE A 21 -37.81 28.88 -17.72
CA PHE A 21 -36.73 28.50 -16.77
C PHE A 21 -37.11 28.75 -15.29
N PHE A 22 -37.91 29.78 -15.01
CA PHE A 22 -38.46 30.01 -13.67
C PHE A 22 -39.59 29.03 -13.35
N SER A 23 -40.43 28.67 -14.33
CA SER A 23 -41.56 27.75 -14.12
C SER A 23 -41.14 26.28 -14.00
N SER A 24 -40.01 25.86 -14.60
CA SER A 24 -39.49 24.49 -14.48
C SER A 24 -38.65 24.25 -13.21
N ASN A 25 -38.43 25.28 -12.38
CA ASN A 25 -37.70 25.19 -11.10
C ASN A 25 -38.52 25.59 -9.88
N LEU A 26 -39.84 25.75 -10.03
CA LEU A 26 -40.73 26.11 -8.92
C LEU A 26 -41.31 24.86 -8.22
N SER A 27 -40.44 24.03 -7.65
CA SER A 27 -40.72 23.56 -6.29
C SER A 27 -40.05 24.56 -5.35
N ALA A 28 -40.73 25.66 -5.05
CA ALA A 28 -40.25 26.64 -4.09
C ALA A 28 -40.12 25.96 -2.71
N GLN A 29 -38.91 25.47 -2.39
CA GLN A 29 -38.52 25.30 -1.00
C GLN A 29 -38.55 26.70 -0.37
N SER A 30 -39.35 26.85 0.70
CA SER A 30 -39.46 28.08 1.45
C SER A 30 -38.18 28.26 2.27
N PHE A 31 -37.21 29.02 1.77
CA PHE A 31 -36.00 29.34 2.52
C PHE A 31 -36.31 30.37 3.61
N LYS A 32 -36.00 30.05 4.88
CA LYS A 32 -36.17 30.97 6.01
C LYS A 32 -34.79 31.53 6.38
N ILE A 33 -34.58 32.82 6.14
CA ILE A 33 -33.34 33.53 6.46
C ILE A 33 -33.45 34.04 7.91
N VAL A 34 -32.54 33.66 8.81
CA VAL A 34 -32.56 34.06 10.24
C VAL A 34 -31.19 34.62 10.63
N VAL A 35 -31.13 35.91 10.98
CA VAL A 35 -29.86 36.66 11.11
C VAL A 35 -29.23 36.62 12.54
N SER A 36 -28.70 35.49 13.06
CA SER A 36 -27.99 35.36 14.37
C SER A 36 -26.45 35.36 14.52
N SER A 37 -25.85 36.41 15.12
CA SER A 37 -24.41 36.42 15.46
C SER A 37 -24.08 35.62 16.73
N ASN A 38 -23.35 34.52 16.58
CA ASN A 38 -22.66 33.76 17.64
C ASN A 38 -23.51 33.02 18.70
N SER A 39 -24.83 32.91 18.54
CA SER A 39 -25.60 31.93 19.32
C SER A 39 -26.86 31.54 18.56
N LEU A 40 -26.72 30.83 17.44
CA LEU A 40 -27.69 29.79 17.14
C LEU A 40 -27.28 28.62 18.03
N GLU A 41 -28.19 28.02 18.81
CA GLU A 41 -28.00 26.57 19.02
C GLU A 41 -28.10 25.99 17.60
N PRO A 42 -27.02 25.38 17.13
CA PRO A 42 -26.90 23.96 17.23
C PRO A 42 -26.15 23.64 18.51
N PRO A 43 -26.34 22.44 19.07
CA PRO A 43 -25.76 22.10 20.36
C PRO A 43 -24.24 22.21 20.29
N GLY A 44 -23.53 23.09 21.00
CA GLY A 44 -22.08 22.89 21.19
C GLY A 44 -21.09 23.99 20.78
N ILE A 45 -21.51 25.24 20.59
CA ILE A 45 -20.55 26.36 20.48
C ILE A 45 -20.72 27.27 21.69
N HIS A 46 -19.79 27.13 22.62
CA HIS A 46 -19.86 27.76 23.93
C HIS A 46 -18.64 28.65 24.08
N GLY A 47 -18.74 29.93 23.74
CA GLY A 47 -17.57 30.78 23.74
C GLY A 47 -17.84 32.25 23.95
N THR A 48 -16.76 33.02 24.14
CA THR A 48 -16.86 34.46 24.41
C THR A 48 -17.14 35.27 23.17
N ASN A 49 -18.00 36.29 23.31
CA ASN A 49 -18.38 37.18 22.23
C ASN A 49 -17.52 38.45 22.27
N SER A 50 -16.52 38.54 21.41
CA SER A 50 -15.73 39.77 21.29
C SER A 50 -16.53 40.85 20.55
N LEU A 51 -17.05 41.86 21.24
CA LEU A 51 -17.60 43.10 20.64
C LEU A 51 -16.59 43.72 19.65
N ASN A 52 -17.10 44.38 18.61
CA ASN A 52 -16.30 45.23 17.74
C ASN A 52 -16.51 46.71 18.11
N SER A 53 -15.48 47.36 18.65
CA SER A 53 -15.46 48.80 18.90
C SER A 53 -14.98 49.55 17.65
N GLY A 54 -15.90 49.73 16.69
CA GLY A 54 -15.76 50.75 15.65
C GLY A 54 -15.79 50.24 14.21
N GLY A 55 -16.70 50.80 13.42
CA GLY A 55 -16.52 50.91 11.95
C GLY A 55 -17.28 49.95 11.04
N PHE A 56 -17.96 48.91 11.54
CA PHE A 56 -18.80 48.07 10.67
C PHE A 56 -20.27 48.54 10.72
N ALA A 57 -20.65 49.39 9.77
CA ALA A 57 -22.01 49.88 9.57
C ALA A 57 -22.95 48.84 8.91
N PHE A 58 -22.65 47.54 9.01
CA PHE A 58 -23.41 46.48 8.35
C PHE A 58 -24.08 45.57 9.38
N ALA A 59 -25.25 45.99 9.84
CA ALA A 59 -26.22 45.10 10.46
C ALA A 59 -27.60 45.42 9.89
N TYR A 60 -27.99 44.69 8.84
CA TYR A 60 -29.35 44.70 8.31
C TYR A 60 -30.31 44.08 9.34
N ASN A 61 -30.73 44.97 10.25
CA ASN A 61 -31.90 44.99 11.14
C ASN A 61 -32.00 46.37 11.83
N SER A 62 -31.08 47.30 11.52
CA SER A 62 -31.09 48.70 11.91
C SER A 62 -32.10 49.58 11.14
N TYR A 63 -32.97 49.00 10.29
CA TYR A 63 -34.07 49.73 9.63
C TYR A 63 -35.02 50.44 10.63
N TRP A 64 -34.93 50.13 11.92
CA TRP A 64 -35.82 50.66 12.96
C TRP A 64 -35.16 51.48 14.09
N LEU A 65 -33.85 51.76 14.05
CA LEU A 65 -33.18 52.39 15.20
C LEU A 65 -32.42 53.67 14.82
N LYS A 66 -33.11 54.81 14.93
CA LYS A 66 -32.43 56.11 15.09
C LYS A 66 -31.81 56.14 16.50
N ASN A 67 -30.51 56.41 16.61
CA ASN A 67 -29.77 56.72 17.85
C ASN A 67 -29.18 55.56 18.69
N VAL A 68 -28.71 54.45 18.10
CA VAL A 68 -27.86 53.46 18.81
C VAL A 68 -26.39 53.72 18.50
N TYR A 69 -25.57 53.91 19.54
CA TYR A 69 -24.13 54.19 19.44
C TYR A 69 -23.27 52.93 19.47
N TYR A 70 -23.67 51.96 20.29
CA TYR A 70 -22.97 50.67 20.47
C TYR A 70 -24.00 49.56 20.63
N ALA A 71 -23.72 48.37 20.10
CA ALA A 71 -24.54 47.19 20.32
C ALA A 71 -23.66 45.95 20.44
N SER A 72 -24.04 45.02 21.31
CA SER A 72 -23.45 43.69 21.32
C SER A 72 -23.97 42.83 20.18
N TYR A 73 -23.24 41.76 19.88
CA TYR A 73 -23.72 40.69 19.02
C TYR A 73 -25.03 40.10 19.58
N PRO A 74 -26.11 39.96 18.77
CA PRO A 74 -27.33 39.28 19.18
C PRO A 74 -27.21 37.78 19.39
N VAL A 75 -27.71 37.33 20.54
CA VAL A 75 -27.76 35.95 21.01
C VAL A 75 -29.15 35.37 20.77
N TYR A 76 -29.27 34.24 20.07
CA TYR A 76 -30.57 33.65 19.71
C TYR A 76 -30.94 32.44 20.60
N SER A 77 -32.24 32.22 20.76
CA SER A 77 -32.81 31.04 21.42
C SER A 77 -33.21 29.98 20.38
N ARG A 78 -33.04 28.69 20.70
CA ARG A 78 -33.50 27.57 19.85
C ARG A 78 -34.98 27.25 20.00
N ASN A 79 -35.44 27.25 21.24
CA ASN A 79 -36.78 26.80 21.59
C ASN A 79 -37.83 27.89 21.38
N SER A 80 -37.39 29.10 21.00
CA SER A 80 -38.26 30.26 20.82
C SER A 80 -37.73 31.16 19.71
N ASP A 81 -38.64 31.83 19.02
CA ASP A 81 -38.33 32.77 17.93
C ASP A 81 -37.79 34.10 18.49
N VAL A 82 -36.68 34.07 19.22
CA VAL A 82 -36.19 35.20 20.04
C VAL A 82 -34.68 35.39 19.92
N PHE A 83 -34.23 36.65 19.88
CA PHE A 83 -32.84 37.04 20.11
C PHE A 83 -32.72 38.16 21.16
N ALA A 84 -31.57 38.24 21.81
CA ALA A 84 -31.24 39.26 22.80
C ALA A 84 -29.87 39.93 22.56
N ARG A 85 -29.74 41.23 22.81
CA ARG A 85 -28.45 41.95 22.78
C ARG A 85 -28.44 43.19 23.67
N PHE A 86 -27.27 43.64 24.08
CA PHE A 86 -27.12 44.95 24.69
C PHE A 86 -27.08 46.04 23.61
N GLU A 87 -27.83 47.12 23.80
CA GLU A 87 -27.81 48.31 22.97
C GLU A 87 -27.58 49.54 23.84
N THR A 88 -26.66 50.41 23.42
CA THR A 88 -26.35 51.69 24.07
C THR A 88 -26.85 52.84 23.21
N ASN A 89 -27.66 53.71 23.81
CA ASN A 89 -28.20 54.92 23.20
C ASN A 89 -27.98 56.14 24.15
N PRO A 90 -28.42 57.36 23.81
CA PRO A 90 -28.27 58.53 24.70
C PRO A 90 -28.88 58.35 26.10
N GLN A 91 -29.84 57.43 26.26
CA GLN A 91 -30.56 57.16 27.49
C GLN A 91 -29.91 56.06 28.36
N GLY A 92 -28.84 55.41 27.88
CA GLY A 92 -28.11 54.37 28.60
C GLY A 92 -28.00 53.05 27.82
N THR A 93 -27.47 52.01 28.49
CA THR A 93 -27.36 50.65 27.93
C THR A 93 -28.52 49.79 28.42
N LYS A 94 -29.20 49.09 27.51
CA LYS A 94 -30.31 48.16 27.81
C LYS A 94 -30.08 46.80 27.16
N LEU A 95 -30.58 45.73 27.78
CA LEU A 95 -30.73 44.45 27.11
C LEU A 95 -32.06 44.46 26.35
N ILE A 96 -32.02 44.38 25.03
CA ILE A 96 -33.20 44.26 24.19
C ILE A 96 -33.46 42.80 23.83
N VAL A 97 -34.73 42.43 23.73
CA VAL A 97 -35.18 41.11 23.32
C VAL A 97 -36.20 41.27 22.18
N ARG A 98 -35.97 40.61 21.06
CA ARG A 98 -36.72 40.77 19.81
C ARG A 98 -37.03 39.43 19.17
N LYS A 99 -38.00 39.40 18.26
CA LYS A 99 -38.28 38.21 17.45
C LYS A 99 -37.17 37.97 16.43
N ALA A 100 -36.73 36.71 16.35
CA ALA A 100 -35.70 36.29 15.40
C ALA A 100 -36.19 36.35 13.94
N SER A 101 -37.46 35.99 13.71
CA SER A 101 -38.06 35.91 12.37
C SER A 101 -38.29 37.25 11.68
N ASN A 102 -38.58 38.31 12.44
CA ASN A 102 -39.01 39.59 11.88
C ASN A 102 -38.49 40.84 12.59
N GLY A 103 -37.72 40.70 13.69
CA GLY A 103 -37.10 41.82 14.41
C GLY A 103 -38.04 42.60 15.33
N ASP A 104 -39.31 42.18 15.48
CA ASP A 104 -40.29 42.84 16.35
C ASP A 104 -39.79 42.88 17.80
N SER A 105 -40.01 44.01 18.49
CA SER A 105 -39.67 44.12 19.91
C SER A 105 -40.54 43.18 20.75
N ILE A 106 -39.89 42.38 21.59
CA ILE A 106 -40.56 41.53 22.59
C ILE A 106 -40.46 42.20 23.96
N ASN A 107 -39.24 42.47 24.43
CA ASN A 107 -38.96 43.06 25.74
C ASN A 107 -37.72 43.96 25.70
N GLY A 108 -37.55 44.79 26.73
CA GLY A 108 -36.33 45.57 26.96
C GLY A 108 -36.11 45.79 28.46
N PHE A 109 -34.90 45.51 28.93
CA PHE A 109 -34.54 45.55 30.35
C PHE A 109 -33.45 46.60 30.58
N ASP A 110 -33.64 47.45 31.59
CA ASP A 110 -32.67 48.48 32.03
C ASP A 110 -31.51 47.82 32.81
N ILE A 111 -30.72 47.02 32.09
CA ILE A 111 -29.60 46.25 32.62
C ILE A 111 -28.36 46.58 31.80
N THR A 112 -27.32 47.04 32.51
CA THR A 112 -25.99 47.27 31.95
C THR A 112 -25.16 46.00 32.08
N GLY A 113 -24.62 45.52 30.96
CA GLY A 113 -23.76 44.36 30.89
C GLY A 113 -23.00 44.30 29.57
N PHE A 114 -22.05 43.37 29.48
CA PHE A 114 -21.29 43.04 28.27
C PHE A 114 -21.11 41.52 28.15
N ASN A 115 -20.50 41.08 27.05
CA ASN A 115 -20.26 39.67 26.72
C ASN A 115 -21.50 38.76 26.93
N PRO A 116 -22.67 39.10 26.35
CA PRO A 116 -23.82 38.19 26.41
C PRO A 116 -23.44 36.90 25.69
N GLN A 117 -23.68 35.74 26.30
CA GLN A 117 -23.21 34.46 25.78
C GLN A 117 -24.27 33.72 25.01
N TRP A 118 -24.80 32.60 25.52
CA TRP A 118 -25.89 31.86 24.88
C TRP A 118 -27.14 31.86 25.76
N ILE A 119 -28.30 31.64 25.13
CA ILE A 119 -29.58 31.41 25.80
C ILE A 119 -29.78 29.90 25.91
N GLY A 120 -29.63 29.35 27.12
CA GLY A 120 -29.85 27.91 27.33
C GLY A 120 -31.31 27.48 27.13
N SER A 121 -31.57 26.17 27.14
CA SER A 121 -32.93 25.61 27.05
C SER A 121 -33.89 26.13 28.13
N SER A 122 -33.34 26.61 29.26
CA SER A 122 -34.06 27.27 30.36
C SER A 122 -34.48 28.72 30.06
N GLY A 123 -34.15 29.28 28.91
CA GLY A 123 -34.44 30.68 28.56
C GLY A 123 -33.55 31.71 29.26
N LYS A 124 -32.46 31.28 29.91
CA LYS A 124 -31.54 32.17 30.61
C LYS A 124 -30.35 32.55 29.73
N LEU A 125 -30.07 33.84 29.65
CA LEU A 125 -28.88 34.44 29.05
C LEU A 125 -27.83 34.72 30.13
N TYR A 126 -26.60 34.27 29.90
CA TYR A 126 -25.45 34.64 30.73
C TYR A 126 -24.77 35.91 30.21
N TYR A 127 -24.34 36.79 31.12
CA TYR A 127 -23.61 38.01 30.80
C TYR A 127 -22.73 38.47 31.99
N GLU A 128 -21.83 39.40 31.71
CA GLU A 128 -20.90 39.99 32.68
C GLU A 128 -21.21 41.48 32.91
N LYS A 129 -20.99 41.98 34.13
CA LYS A 129 -21.07 43.42 34.45
C LYS A 129 -19.70 44.09 34.44
N PRO A 130 -19.63 45.42 34.18
CA PRO A 130 -18.41 46.24 34.28
C PRO A 130 -17.53 45.85 35.47
N PRO A 131 -16.26 45.47 35.26
CA PRO A 131 -15.40 45.08 36.36
C PRO A 131 -15.22 46.26 37.32
N SER A 132 -15.33 45.99 38.62
CA SER A 132 -15.13 46.97 39.68
C SER A 132 -14.05 46.46 40.63
N ASN A 133 -12.96 47.21 40.80
CA ASN A 133 -11.80 46.83 41.61
C ASN A 133 -11.24 45.43 41.26
N GLY A 134 -11.17 45.10 39.97
CA GLY A 134 -10.65 43.82 39.49
C GLY A 134 -11.61 42.64 39.63
N VAL A 135 -12.87 42.86 40.03
CA VAL A 135 -13.89 41.81 40.13
C VAL A 135 -14.97 42.01 39.06
N SER A 136 -15.16 41.01 38.21
CA SER A 136 -16.24 40.94 37.22
C SER A 136 -17.42 40.18 37.81
N GLU A 137 -18.59 40.81 37.92
CA GLU A 137 -19.79 40.16 38.40
C GLU A 137 -20.48 39.38 37.26
N CYS A 138 -20.64 38.07 37.46
CA CYS A 138 -21.27 37.14 36.53
C CYS A 138 -22.75 36.98 36.84
N ARG A 139 -23.62 37.16 35.85
CA ARG A 139 -25.07 37.17 36.04
C ARG A 139 -25.81 36.35 34.98
N SER A 140 -26.98 35.86 35.35
CA SER A 140 -27.92 35.20 34.43
C SER A 140 -29.26 35.93 34.45
N ILE A 141 -29.81 36.23 33.28
CA ILE A 141 -31.14 36.82 33.14
C ILE A 141 -32.05 35.90 32.34
N ASP A 142 -33.26 35.66 32.83
CA ASP A 142 -34.32 35.03 32.05
C ASP A 142 -34.87 36.04 31.02
N VAL A 143 -34.70 35.77 29.72
CA VAL A 143 -35.05 36.72 28.66
C VAL A 143 -36.56 36.92 28.49
N SER A 144 -37.37 36.04 29.08
CA SER A 144 -38.83 36.13 29.06
C SER A 144 -39.39 36.92 30.24
N THR A 145 -38.87 36.68 31.45
CA THR A 145 -39.38 37.29 32.69
C THR A 145 -38.58 38.51 33.16
N GLY A 146 -37.34 38.68 32.69
CA GLY A 146 -36.41 39.71 33.16
C GLY A 146 -35.78 39.41 34.51
N ALA A 147 -35.98 38.21 35.08
CA ALA A 147 -35.41 37.84 36.37
C ALA A 147 -33.89 37.75 36.29
N ASP A 148 -33.20 38.75 36.86
CA ASP A 148 -31.76 38.90 36.85
C ASP A 148 -31.12 38.41 38.17
N THR A 149 -30.27 37.39 38.08
CA THR A 149 -29.65 36.70 39.23
C THR A 149 -28.13 36.71 39.12
N LYS A 150 -27.45 37.02 40.23
CA LYS A 150 -25.99 36.87 40.34
C LYS A 150 -25.62 35.39 40.46
N ILE A 151 -24.70 34.92 39.63
CA ILE A 151 -24.26 33.51 39.61
C ILE A 151 -22.78 33.32 39.96
N GLY A 152 -21.97 34.39 39.98
CA GLY A 152 -20.57 34.27 40.36
C GLY A 152 -19.80 35.58 40.30
N GLU A 153 -18.51 35.51 40.61
CA GLU A 153 -17.55 36.61 40.52
C GLU A 153 -16.21 36.09 39.99
N LEU A 154 -15.66 36.73 38.96
CA LEU A 154 -14.33 36.42 38.43
C LEU A 154 -13.35 37.48 38.94
N ARG A 155 -12.21 37.04 39.49
CA ARG A 155 -11.21 37.94 40.08
C ARG A 155 -9.99 38.07 39.16
N ASP A 156 -9.62 39.31 38.88
CA ASP A 156 -8.47 39.66 38.03
C ASP A 156 -8.58 39.10 36.61
N GLN A 157 -9.82 39.01 36.10
CA GLN A 157 -10.06 38.64 34.72
C GLN A 157 -9.32 39.60 33.79
N TYR A 158 -8.66 39.03 32.79
CA TYR A 158 -7.95 39.78 31.79
C TYR A 158 -8.94 40.48 30.86
N TYR A 159 -8.80 41.81 30.77
CA TYR A 159 -9.47 42.66 29.79
C TYR A 159 -8.39 43.30 28.91
N PRO A 160 -8.48 43.20 27.57
CA PRO A 160 -7.52 43.82 26.68
C PRO A 160 -7.64 45.35 26.74
N ALA A 161 -6.50 46.05 26.84
CA ALA A 161 -6.46 47.51 26.95
C ALA A 161 -7.07 48.24 25.72
N SER A 162 -7.10 47.57 24.56
CA SER A 162 -7.72 48.08 23.34
C SER A 162 -9.24 48.11 23.39
N ASP A 163 -9.87 47.34 24.29
CA ASP A 163 -11.33 47.31 24.44
C ASP A 163 -11.73 46.81 25.86
N PRO A 164 -11.92 47.73 26.83
CA PRO A 164 -12.18 47.37 28.22
C PRO A 164 -13.56 46.71 28.46
N GLY A 165 -14.38 46.52 27.42
CA GLY A 165 -15.64 45.76 27.48
C GLY A 165 -15.52 44.28 27.10
N LEU A 166 -14.32 43.79 26.78
CA LEU A 166 -14.08 42.43 26.26
C LEU A 166 -13.44 41.50 27.28
N GLY A 167 -14.23 41.02 28.24
CA GLY A 167 -13.82 39.90 29.09
C GLY A 167 -13.85 38.58 28.30
N ALA A 168 -12.82 37.74 28.44
CA ALA A 168 -12.78 36.40 27.82
C ALA A 168 -13.32 35.31 28.80
N GLY A 169 -14.43 35.57 29.50
CA GLY A 169 -15.10 34.56 30.34
C GLY A 169 -16.15 33.79 29.54
N ALA A 170 -16.03 32.48 29.38
CA ALA A 170 -16.98 31.59 28.72
C ALA A 170 -17.64 30.66 29.74
N LEU A 171 -18.97 30.75 29.89
CA LEU A 171 -19.75 29.75 30.64
C LEU A 171 -19.50 28.35 30.02
N SER A 172 -19.69 27.28 30.78
CA SER A 172 -19.62 25.89 30.29
C SER A 172 -20.99 25.42 29.78
N PRO A 173 -21.06 24.45 28.84
CA PRO A 173 -22.31 24.00 28.22
C PRO A 173 -23.45 23.65 29.18
N ASP A 174 -23.10 23.06 30.32
CA ASP A 174 -24.02 22.65 31.38
C ASP A 174 -24.40 23.79 32.36
N GLY A 175 -23.79 24.97 32.20
CA GLY A 175 -23.99 26.14 33.03
C GLY A 175 -23.40 26.05 34.44
N THR A 176 -22.49 25.10 34.69
CA THR A 176 -21.95 24.85 36.04
C THR A 176 -20.58 25.49 36.29
N LYS A 177 -19.84 25.86 35.24
CA LYS A 177 -18.48 26.42 35.30
C LYS A 177 -18.35 27.63 34.39
N ILE A 178 -17.36 28.47 34.67
CA ILE A 178 -16.96 29.58 33.80
C ILE A 178 -15.45 29.46 33.57
N ALA A 179 -15.04 29.28 32.32
CA ALA A 179 -13.64 29.40 31.94
C ALA A 179 -13.32 30.84 31.64
N TYR A 180 -12.22 31.39 32.15
CA TYR A 180 -11.85 32.76 31.85
C TYR A 180 -10.34 32.96 31.87
N LEU A 181 -9.88 34.04 31.26
CA LEU A 181 -8.46 34.39 31.24
C LEU A 181 -8.10 35.25 32.46
N LYS A 182 -7.00 34.89 33.14
CA LYS A 182 -6.39 35.66 34.23
C LYS A 182 -4.88 35.71 34.00
N GLY A 183 -4.38 36.88 33.62
CA GLY A 183 -3.02 37.02 33.10
C GLY A 183 -2.79 36.16 31.84
N ALA A 184 -1.76 35.31 31.84
CA ALA A 184 -1.42 34.41 30.75
C ALA A 184 -1.90 32.96 30.98
N ALA A 185 -2.98 32.77 31.76
CA ALA A 185 -3.55 31.46 32.10
C ALA A 185 -5.06 31.40 31.87
N ILE A 186 -5.56 30.20 31.58
CA ILE A 186 -6.99 29.87 31.64
C ILE A 186 -7.30 29.39 33.05
N PHE A 187 -8.37 29.92 33.64
CA PHE A 187 -8.93 29.48 34.91
C PHE A 187 -10.33 28.92 34.71
N ILE A 188 -10.68 27.91 35.51
CA ILE A 188 -12.04 27.40 35.63
C ILE A 188 -12.58 27.83 36.99
N TYR A 189 -13.67 28.60 36.97
CA TYR A 189 -14.49 28.96 38.11
C TYR A 189 -15.71 28.05 38.20
N SER A 190 -15.91 27.38 39.33
CA SER A 190 -17.06 26.53 39.60
C SER A 190 -18.16 27.35 40.27
N ILE A 191 -19.34 27.46 39.63
CA ILE A 191 -20.45 28.30 40.10
C ILE A 191 -21.01 27.80 41.44
N SER A 192 -21.11 26.48 41.62
CA SER A 192 -21.73 25.89 42.82
C SER A 192 -20.85 25.99 44.07
N THR A 193 -19.53 25.92 43.89
CA THR A 193 -18.56 25.92 45.00
C THR A 193 -17.87 27.27 45.20
N GLY A 194 -17.92 28.16 44.20
CA GLY A 194 -17.14 29.40 44.17
C GLY A 194 -15.63 29.16 44.05
N GLU A 195 -15.20 27.92 43.75
CA GLU A 195 -13.79 27.55 43.63
C GLU A 195 -13.22 27.95 42.28
N GLU A 196 -12.01 28.52 42.29
CA GLU A 196 -11.27 28.95 41.11
C GLU A 196 -9.96 28.14 41.00
N LYS A 197 -9.72 27.51 39.84
CA LYS A 197 -8.54 26.68 39.58
C LYS A 197 -7.87 27.03 38.25
N PRO A 198 -6.52 27.13 38.17
CA PRO A 198 -5.82 27.27 36.90
C PRO A 198 -5.90 25.95 36.10
N LEU A 199 -6.28 26.05 34.83
CA LEU A 199 -6.33 24.91 33.91
C LEU A 199 -4.98 24.67 33.22
N VAL A 200 -4.28 25.76 32.87
CA VAL A 200 -2.91 25.75 32.36
C VAL A 200 -2.04 26.53 33.34
N LYS A 201 -0.87 26.00 33.66
CA LYS A 201 0.07 26.65 34.58
C LYS A 201 1.13 27.42 33.78
N PRO A 202 0.97 28.74 33.56
CA PRO A 202 1.99 29.50 32.85
C PRO A 202 3.30 29.47 33.63
N MET A 203 4.43 29.42 32.93
CA MET A 203 5.79 29.34 33.50
C MET A 203 6.19 28.02 34.17
N GLU A 204 5.25 27.08 34.40
CA GLU A 204 5.53 25.72 34.84
C GLU A 204 5.53 24.73 33.66
N ASP A 205 6.00 23.52 33.94
CA ASP A 205 5.99 22.40 33.00
C ASP A 205 4.57 21.83 32.89
N ASN A 206 4.02 21.88 31.68
CA ASN A 206 2.72 21.31 31.32
C ASN A 206 2.94 20.11 30.40
N THR A 207 2.05 19.11 30.48
CA THR A 207 1.99 18.02 29.50
C THR A 207 1.38 18.55 28.20
N VAL A 208 2.14 18.43 27.12
CA VAL A 208 1.78 18.89 25.78
C VAL A 208 1.88 17.72 24.81
N ASP A 209 0.89 17.55 23.95
CA ASP A 209 0.95 16.62 22.81
C ASP A 209 1.34 15.18 23.20
N ASP A 210 0.57 14.58 24.11
CA ASP A 210 0.65 13.18 24.59
C ASP A 210 1.94 12.78 25.34
N SER A 211 3.05 13.51 25.22
CA SER A 211 4.35 13.10 25.81
C SER A 211 5.36 14.21 26.08
N LEU A 212 5.13 15.43 25.60
CA LEU A 212 6.10 16.52 25.76
C LEU A 212 5.87 17.25 27.08
N VAL A 213 6.96 17.60 27.76
CA VAL A 213 6.93 18.50 28.91
C VAL A 213 7.42 19.87 28.45
N ARG A 214 6.53 20.87 28.46
CA ARG A 214 6.78 22.21 27.91
C ARG A 214 6.14 23.31 28.74
N LYS A 215 6.71 24.51 28.64
CA LYS A 215 6.10 25.73 29.18
C LYS A 215 5.13 26.32 28.16
N VAL A 216 3.87 26.46 28.56
CA VAL A 216 2.80 27.02 27.73
C VAL A 216 2.56 28.47 28.15
N TYR A 217 2.50 29.37 27.16
CA TYR A 217 2.27 30.79 27.35
C TYR A 217 1.07 31.22 26.53
N LEU A 218 0.03 31.72 27.19
CA LEU A 218 -1.07 32.36 26.46
C LEU A 218 -0.66 33.79 26.11
N VAL A 219 -0.82 34.18 24.85
CA VAL A 219 -0.45 35.52 24.39
C VAL A 219 -1.53 36.52 24.81
N ALA A 220 -1.35 37.13 25.97
CA ALA A 220 -2.14 38.27 26.44
C ALA A 220 -1.39 39.58 26.11
N GLY A 221 -1.28 39.91 24.83
CA GLY A 221 -0.53 41.09 24.38
C GLY A 221 -1.29 42.42 24.63
N PRO A 222 -0.59 43.57 24.80
CA PRO A 222 -1.23 44.89 24.88
C PRO A 222 -1.47 45.57 23.51
N SER A 223 -1.12 44.94 22.37
CA SER A 223 -1.20 45.55 21.04
C SER A 223 -1.81 44.63 19.97
N TYR A 224 -2.66 45.22 19.13
CA TYR A 224 -3.29 44.64 17.93
C TYR A 224 -2.27 43.93 17.03
N PRO A 225 -2.58 42.75 16.42
CA PRO A 225 -3.82 41.97 16.47
C PRO A 225 -3.77 40.69 17.35
N ASN A 226 -2.66 40.35 18.00
CA ASN A 226 -2.41 39.01 18.58
C ASN A 226 -2.92 38.81 20.03
N THR A 227 -4.06 39.42 20.39
CA THR A 227 -4.62 39.30 21.76
C THR A 227 -5.72 38.25 21.81
N ILE A 228 -5.68 37.30 22.76
CA ILE A 228 -6.76 36.32 22.93
C ILE A 228 -8.04 37.04 23.38
N ARG A 229 -9.09 36.94 22.55
CA ARG A 229 -10.43 37.50 22.81
C ARG A 229 -11.53 36.44 22.82
N HIS A 230 -11.18 35.20 22.44
CA HIS A 230 -12.09 34.08 22.33
C HIS A 230 -11.64 32.88 23.18
N LEU A 231 -12.58 32.25 23.87
CA LEU A 231 -12.49 30.89 24.40
C LEU A 231 -13.66 30.10 23.83
N SER A 232 -13.45 28.84 23.45
CA SER A 232 -14.51 27.97 22.90
C SER A 232 -14.54 26.63 23.63
N TRP A 233 -15.67 26.25 24.24
CA TRP A 233 -15.85 24.92 24.79
C TRP A 233 -16.40 23.96 23.75
N SER A 234 -15.92 22.73 23.84
CA SER A 234 -16.55 21.56 23.25
C SER A 234 -17.96 21.33 23.82
N LYS A 235 -18.80 20.62 23.04
CA LYS A 235 -20.19 20.26 23.39
C LYS A 235 -20.38 19.73 24.82
N ASN A 236 -19.48 18.86 25.27
CA ASN A 236 -19.60 18.20 26.57
C ASN A 236 -18.85 18.93 27.70
N GLY A 237 -18.14 20.02 27.38
CA GLY A 237 -17.33 20.76 28.34
C GLY A 237 -16.06 20.03 28.78
N ASP A 238 -15.64 18.98 28.06
CA ASP A 238 -14.44 18.19 28.32
C ASP A 238 -13.16 18.81 27.74
N MET A 239 -13.30 19.73 26.79
CA MET A 239 -12.21 20.47 26.16
C MET A 239 -12.53 21.96 26.01
N ILE A 240 -11.49 22.80 26.08
CA ILE A 240 -11.54 24.24 25.78
C ILE A 240 -10.46 24.62 24.77
N ALA A 241 -10.82 25.39 23.74
CA ALA A 241 -9.90 25.92 22.75
C ALA A 241 -9.57 27.39 23.05
N CYS A 242 -8.32 27.76 22.80
CA CYS A 242 -7.82 29.13 22.88
C CYS A 242 -6.69 29.34 21.86
N TYR A 243 -6.42 30.60 21.50
CA TYR A 243 -5.18 30.93 20.80
C TYR A 243 -4.04 31.06 21.81
N GLY A 244 -2.81 30.64 21.47
CA GLY A 244 -1.68 30.72 22.40
C GLY A 244 -0.32 30.40 21.79
N GLN A 245 0.72 30.41 22.62
CA GLN A 245 2.11 30.17 22.23
C GLN A 245 2.76 29.09 23.11
N VAL A 246 3.47 28.14 22.49
CA VAL A 246 4.27 27.12 23.19
C VAL A 246 5.75 27.41 23.00
N ASN A 247 6.48 27.60 24.09
CA ASN A 247 7.91 27.90 24.07
C ASN A 247 8.74 26.62 24.32
N TYR A 248 9.82 26.46 23.55
CA TYR A 248 10.77 25.35 23.69
C TYR A 248 12.20 25.81 23.42
N LYS A 249 13.18 25.01 23.86
CA LYS A 249 14.60 25.29 23.66
C LYS A 249 15.15 24.38 22.57
N ILE A 250 16.01 24.91 21.69
CA ILE A 250 16.76 24.14 20.70
C ILE A 250 18.27 24.35 20.87
N THR A 251 19.04 23.32 20.55
CA THR A 251 20.50 23.35 20.51
C THR A 251 20.94 23.67 19.07
N PHE A 252 21.77 24.68 18.87
CA PHE A 252 22.37 24.97 17.56
C PHE A 252 23.79 24.36 17.52
N PRO A 253 24.14 23.49 16.55
CA PRO A 253 25.53 23.14 16.35
C PRO A 253 26.30 24.40 15.89
N PRO A 254 27.43 24.82 16.51
CA PRO A 254 28.28 24.14 17.49
C PRO A 254 28.26 24.75 18.91
N ASP A 255 27.33 25.65 19.20
CA ASP A 255 27.24 26.37 20.46
C ASP A 255 26.21 25.68 21.36
N THR A 256 26.65 25.05 22.45
CA THR A 256 25.79 24.35 23.43
C THR A 256 24.78 25.26 24.15
N THR A 257 24.74 26.54 23.76
CA THR A 257 23.77 27.53 24.18
C THR A 257 22.35 27.17 23.69
N LEU A 258 21.42 27.06 24.64
CA LEU A 258 20.01 26.79 24.37
C LEU A 258 19.28 28.07 23.94
N TYR A 259 18.84 28.13 22.69
CA TYR A 259 18.04 29.26 22.19
C TYR A 259 16.55 29.02 22.43
N PRO A 260 15.82 30.00 23.00
CA PRO A 260 14.37 29.92 23.11
C PRO A 260 13.74 30.11 21.72
N ARG A 261 12.89 29.17 21.32
CA ARG A 261 12.00 29.29 20.17
C ARG A 261 10.55 29.22 20.65
N SER A 262 9.67 29.89 19.93
CA SER A 262 8.25 29.93 20.22
C SER A 262 7.41 29.46 19.01
N ARG A 263 6.26 28.84 19.28
CA ARG A 263 5.27 28.41 18.27
C ARG A 263 3.92 28.99 18.64
N GLU A 264 3.26 29.70 17.73
CA GLU A 264 1.91 30.22 17.93
C GLU A 264 0.87 29.33 17.21
N GLY A 265 -0.33 29.23 17.77
CA GLY A 265 -1.42 28.47 17.16
C GLY A 265 -2.64 28.32 18.05
N ILE A 266 -3.59 27.47 17.64
CA ILE A 266 -4.75 27.09 18.46
C ILE A 266 -4.36 25.94 19.37
N LEU A 267 -4.60 26.13 20.65
CA LEU A 267 -4.38 25.17 21.72
C LEU A 267 -5.73 24.63 22.19
N VAL A 268 -5.83 23.31 22.33
CA VAL A 268 -6.99 22.63 22.93
C VAL A 268 -6.56 22.04 24.26
N VAL A 269 -7.24 22.40 25.33
CA VAL A 269 -6.91 21.97 26.70
C VAL A 269 -8.01 21.06 27.22
N ASN A 270 -7.62 19.88 27.71
CA ASN A 270 -8.54 18.97 28.37
C ASN A 270 -8.90 19.53 29.77
N THR A 271 -10.18 19.66 30.05
CA THR A 271 -10.67 20.37 31.25
C THR A 271 -10.52 19.56 32.53
N SER A 272 -10.27 18.25 32.41
CA SER A 272 -10.06 17.33 33.54
C SER A 272 -8.59 17.07 33.84
N SER A 273 -7.76 16.89 32.81
CA SER A 273 -6.33 16.56 32.98
C SER A 273 -5.41 17.77 32.92
N GLY A 274 -5.85 18.89 32.34
CA GLY A 274 -5.00 20.05 32.04
C GLY A 274 -4.00 19.80 30.90
N GLU A 275 -4.09 18.66 30.21
CA GLU A 275 -3.26 18.35 29.05
C GLU A 275 -3.55 19.34 27.91
N VAL A 276 -2.49 19.85 27.27
CA VAL A 276 -2.56 20.79 26.16
C VAL A 276 -2.24 20.09 24.84
N ARG A 277 -3.10 20.23 23.84
CA ARG A 277 -2.87 19.75 22.47
C ARG A 277 -2.69 20.92 21.52
N THR A 278 -1.67 20.85 20.67
CA THR A 278 -1.40 21.85 19.63
C THR A 278 -2.08 21.41 18.32
N ILE A 279 -3.01 22.22 17.83
CA ILE A 279 -3.85 21.85 16.68
C ILE A 279 -3.31 22.39 15.34
N TYR A 280 -2.48 23.43 15.34
CA TYR A 280 -1.92 24.02 14.11
C TYR A 280 -0.62 24.80 14.32
N GLU A 281 0.34 24.73 13.38
CA GLU A 281 1.67 25.38 13.44
C GLU A 281 1.83 26.44 12.32
N THR A 282 2.27 27.66 12.67
CA THR A 282 2.28 28.86 11.80
C THR A 282 3.50 29.00 10.86
N GLN A 283 4.20 27.92 10.46
CA GLN A 283 5.40 28.09 9.61
C GLN A 283 5.09 28.71 8.23
N ASN A 284 3.88 28.50 7.69
CA ASN A 284 3.48 28.97 6.36
C ASN A 284 2.16 29.77 6.33
N TYR A 285 1.56 30.03 7.49
CA TYR A 285 0.24 30.67 7.59
C TYR A 285 0.18 31.57 8.83
N SER A 286 -0.47 32.72 8.72
CA SER A 286 -0.67 33.67 9.82
C SER A 286 -2.13 33.67 10.30
N PHE A 287 -2.33 33.96 11.58
CA PHE A 287 -3.66 34.23 12.13
C PHE A 287 -3.90 35.74 12.15
N GLU A 288 -4.53 36.27 11.10
CA GLU A 288 -4.94 37.69 11.09
C GLU A 288 -6.09 37.97 12.08
N HIS A 289 -6.91 36.96 12.37
CA HIS A 289 -8.04 37.00 13.30
C HIS A 289 -7.99 35.82 14.30
N PRO A 290 -7.16 35.90 15.37
CA PRO A 290 -6.96 34.82 16.34
C PRO A 290 -8.20 34.49 17.19
N GLU A 291 -9.28 35.28 17.08
CA GLU A 291 -10.59 35.04 17.68
C GLU A 291 -11.49 34.08 16.88
N ASN A 292 -11.16 33.81 15.62
CA ASN A 292 -12.02 33.06 14.71
C ASN A 292 -11.72 31.55 14.74
N PHE A 293 -12.10 30.90 15.84
CA PHE A 293 -12.14 29.43 15.95
C PHE A 293 -13.37 28.94 16.72
N PHE A 294 -14.00 27.85 16.27
CA PHE A 294 -15.18 27.28 16.94
C PHE A 294 -15.19 25.76 16.88
N PHE A 295 -15.55 25.12 18.00
CA PHE A 295 -15.91 23.71 17.98
C PHE A 295 -17.13 23.48 17.10
N SER A 296 -17.16 22.34 16.43
CA SER A 296 -18.37 21.79 15.84
C SER A 296 -19.41 21.51 16.94
N PRO A 297 -20.70 21.56 16.61
CA PRO A 297 -21.77 21.13 17.48
C PRO A 297 -21.69 19.67 17.97
N THR A 298 -20.94 18.82 17.27
CA THR A 298 -20.65 17.46 17.74
C THR A 298 -19.52 17.42 18.78
N GLY A 299 -18.69 18.47 18.84
CA GLY A 299 -17.44 18.54 19.61
C GLY A 299 -16.29 17.76 18.99
N ARG A 300 -16.47 17.18 17.79
CA ARG A 300 -15.49 16.28 17.14
C ARG A 300 -14.52 17.00 16.22
N THR A 301 -14.91 18.15 15.69
CA THR A 301 -14.08 19.02 14.85
C THR A 301 -13.95 20.41 15.47
N LEU A 302 -12.84 21.10 15.21
CA LEU A 302 -12.56 22.50 15.51
C LEU A 302 -12.27 23.23 14.19
N ALA A 303 -13.07 24.24 13.85
CA ALA A 303 -12.89 25.03 12.62
C ALA A 303 -12.26 26.39 12.90
N PHE A 304 -11.36 26.87 12.04
CA PHE A 304 -10.67 28.15 12.22
C PHE A 304 -10.16 28.78 10.90
N ASN A 305 -9.95 30.09 10.92
CA ASN A 305 -9.40 30.85 9.79
C ASN A 305 -7.87 31.00 9.86
N VAL A 306 -7.23 30.99 8.70
CA VAL A 306 -5.82 31.41 8.54
C VAL A 306 -5.61 32.20 7.24
N SER A 307 -4.55 33.02 7.19
CA SER A 307 -4.05 33.67 5.98
C SER A 307 -2.83 32.90 5.46
N GLY A 308 -2.82 32.50 4.19
CA GLY A 308 -1.63 31.93 3.54
C GLY A 308 -0.62 32.99 3.13
N LEU A 309 0.61 32.59 2.75
CA LEU A 309 1.68 33.48 2.26
C LEU A 309 1.27 34.40 1.09
N ASN A 310 0.20 34.05 0.36
CA ASN A 310 -0.34 34.81 -0.76
C ASN A 310 -1.48 35.79 -0.37
N ASN A 311 -1.70 36.05 0.93
CA ASN A 311 -2.86 36.77 1.47
C ASN A 311 -4.22 36.14 1.11
N LYS A 312 -4.26 34.84 0.78
CA LYS A 312 -5.51 34.11 0.59
C LYS A 312 -6.01 33.58 1.93
N VAL A 313 -7.31 33.69 2.15
CA VAL A 313 -7.96 33.14 3.33
C VAL A 313 -8.17 31.64 3.15
N HIS A 314 -7.83 30.86 4.17
CA HIS A 314 -8.16 29.46 4.24
C HIS A 314 -9.00 29.17 5.48
N ILE A 315 -9.93 28.23 5.33
CA ILE A 315 -10.70 27.69 6.44
C ILE A 315 -10.17 26.27 6.69
N PHE A 316 -9.69 26.05 7.90
CA PHE A 316 -9.20 24.76 8.37
C PHE A 316 -10.16 24.14 9.36
N MET A 317 -10.28 22.82 9.27
CA MET A 317 -10.99 21.98 10.23
C MET A 317 -10.00 20.97 10.80
N ALA A 318 -10.04 20.79 12.10
CA ALA A 318 -9.11 19.94 12.80
C ALA A 318 -9.77 19.04 13.84
N ASN A 319 -9.17 17.88 14.08
CA ASN A 319 -9.51 16.97 15.14
C ASN A 319 -8.92 17.50 16.46
N PRO A 320 -9.74 17.99 17.39
CA PRO A 320 -9.27 18.61 18.64
C PRO A 320 -8.64 17.59 19.60
N LYS A 321 -8.78 16.28 19.33
CA LYS A 321 -8.19 15.21 20.14
C LYS A 321 -6.83 14.73 19.60
N LYS A 322 -6.40 15.15 18.40
CA LYS A 322 -5.09 14.76 17.83
C LYS A 322 -4.10 15.93 17.92
N SER A 323 -2.84 15.59 18.20
CA SER A 323 -1.71 16.53 18.28
C SER A 323 -1.07 16.76 16.90
N ASN A 324 -0.37 17.88 16.74
CA ASN A 324 0.44 18.22 15.56
C ASN A 324 1.96 18.20 15.82
N SER A 325 2.42 17.45 16.83
CA SER A 325 3.83 17.47 17.25
C SER A 325 4.80 16.84 16.22
N GLY A 326 6.04 17.33 16.19
CA GLY A 326 7.04 17.08 15.13
C GLY A 326 7.58 15.65 14.92
N ARG A 327 6.88 14.60 15.37
CA ARG A 327 7.03 13.22 14.86
C ARG A 327 6.07 12.94 13.70
N ASP A 328 4.91 13.60 13.67
CA ASP A 328 3.89 13.50 12.62
C ASP A 328 3.82 14.81 11.83
N ARG A 329 4.91 15.17 11.13
CA ARG A 329 4.94 16.38 10.29
C ARG A 329 4.15 16.16 8.99
N GLY A 330 2.84 16.10 9.14
CA GLY A 330 1.91 16.04 8.02
C GLY A 330 0.50 15.99 8.55
N ILE A 331 -0.16 17.16 8.64
CA ILE A 331 -1.63 17.26 8.62
C ILE A 331 -2.35 16.54 9.80
N GLY A 332 -1.64 15.93 10.78
CA GLY A 332 -2.21 14.93 11.70
C GLY A 332 -3.41 15.37 12.55
N SER A 333 -3.50 16.66 12.87
CA SER A 333 -4.67 17.28 13.48
C SER A 333 -5.63 17.89 12.45
N ILE A 334 -5.17 18.34 11.28
CA ILE A 334 -5.98 19.01 10.26
C ILE A 334 -6.74 17.96 9.45
N ILE A 335 -8.06 17.95 9.60
CA ILE A 335 -8.96 17.04 8.88
C ILE A 335 -9.16 17.54 7.43
N ALA A 336 -9.27 18.85 7.24
CA ALA A 336 -9.46 19.45 5.93
C ALA A 336 -9.04 20.92 5.90
N GLY A 337 -8.66 21.42 4.73
CA GLY A 337 -8.40 22.83 4.52
C GLY A 337 -8.65 23.29 3.09
N PHE A 338 -9.32 24.43 2.93
CA PHE A 338 -9.70 24.94 1.62
C PHE A 338 -9.62 26.46 1.54
N PRO A 339 -9.34 27.02 0.34
CA PRO A 339 -9.37 28.45 0.13
C PRO A 339 -10.81 28.96 0.25
N SER A 340 -10.95 30.09 0.94
CA SER A 340 -12.19 30.85 1.03
C SER A 340 -11.94 32.23 0.45
N LYS A 341 -12.94 32.79 -0.22
CA LYS A 341 -12.85 34.14 -0.78
C LYS A 341 -12.63 35.21 0.29
N GLN A 342 -13.09 34.96 1.52
CA GLN A 342 -13.00 35.89 2.63
C GLN A 342 -13.03 35.18 3.99
N TYR A 343 -12.59 35.88 5.04
CA TYR A 343 -12.76 35.47 6.43
C TYR A 343 -14.23 35.42 6.81
N TRP A 344 -14.59 34.44 7.64
CA TRP A 344 -15.82 34.55 8.41
C TRP A 344 -15.59 35.50 9.60
N ALA A 345 -16.55 36.39 9.83
CA ALA A 345 -16.53 37.30 10.99
C ALA A 345 -17.22 36.70 12.23
N LEU A 346 -17.94 35.59 12.06
CA LEU A 346 -18.87 34.98 13.03
C LEU A 346 -18.98 33.46 12.80
N ASN A 347 -19.69 32.75 13.70
CA ASN A 347 -19.92 31.31 13.63
C ASN A 347 -20.29 30.77 12.22
N PRO A 348 -19.45 29.89 11.62
CA PRO A 348 -19.64 29.35 10.27
C PRO A 348 -20.56 28.10 10.20
N TRP A 349 -21.05 27.56 11.31
CA TRP A 349 -21.85 26.32 11.30
C TRP A 349 -23.35 26.57 10.98
N SER A 350 -24.00 25.66 10.25
CA SER A 350 -25.46 25.62 10.02
C SER A 350 -26.24 25.43 11.32
N SER A 351 -27.54 25.75 11.35
CA SER A 351 -28.40 25.71 12.55
C SER A 351 -28.60 24.30 13.16
N ASP A 352 -28.44 23.24 12.37
CA ASP A 352 -28.42 21.86 12.83
C ASP A 352 -27.01 21.37 13.21
N GLY A 353 -25.99 22.19 12.93
CA GLY A 353 -24.60 21.91 13.21
C GLY A 353 -23.97 20.86 12.30
N SER A 354 -24.68 20.43 11.25
CA SER A 354 -24.21 19.39 10.34
C SER A 354 -23.33 19.93 9.22
N LYS A 355 -23.32 21.26 9.01
CA LYS A 355 -22.61 21.89 7.89
C LYS A 355 -21.72 23.07 8.31
N LEU A 356 -20.49 23.14 7.78
CA LEU A 356 -19.65 24.34 7.86
C LEU A 356 -19.82 25.15 6.57
N LEU A 357 -20.30 26.39 6.66
CA LEU A 357 -20.52 27.25 5.52
C LEU A 357 -19.25 28.02 5.14
N TYR A 358 -19.00 28.17 3.84
CA TYR A 358 -17.88 28.96 3.32
C TYR A 358 -18.21 29.62 1.98
N GLN A 359 -17.38 30.57 1.55
CA GLN A 359 -17.50 31.17 0.23
C GLN A 359 -16.43 30.61 -0.70
N ASN A 360 -16.84 30.01 -1.80
CA ASN A 360 -15.92 29.47 -2.80
C ASN A 360 -15.00 30.59 -3.33
N ASP A 361 -13.69 30.34 -3.31
CA ASP A 361 -12.64 31.28 -3.75
C ASP A 361 -12.80 31.69 -5.23
N GLU A 362 -13.25 30.77 -6.08
CA GLU A 362 -13.33 30.98 -7.53
C GLU A 362 -14.49 31.91 -7.95
N ASP A 363 -15.71 31.59 -7.53
CA ASP A 363 -16.93 32.22 -8.05
C ASP A 363 -17.75 32.98 -6.99
N GLY A 364 -17.36 32.87 -5.72
CA GLY A 364 -18.05 33.48 -4.60
C GLY A 364 -19.37 32.83 -4.21
N THR A 365 -19.69 31.62 -4.71
CA THR A 365 -20.91 30.89 -4.29
C THR A 365 -20.81 30.40 -2.86
N LEU A 366 -21.97 30.19 -2.22
CA LEU A 366 -22.02 29.55 -0.91
C LEU A 366 -21.73 28.05 -1.05
N GLY A 367 -20.62 27.61 -0.47
CA GLY A 367 -20.29 26.20 -0.28
C GLY A 367 -20.61 25.77 1.15
N TYR A 368 -20.75 24.46 1.36
CA TYR A 368 -20.81 23.91 2.70
C TYR A 368 -20.02 22.61 2.81
N THR A 369 -19.44 22.35 3.97
CA THR A 369 -18.87 21.04 4.29
C THR A 369 -19.83 20.25 5.16
N ARG A 370 -19.75 18.92 5.17
CA ARG A 370 -20.51 18.06 6.07
C ARG A 370 -19.55 17.24 6.90
N GLU A 371 -19.76 17.21 8.22
CA GLU A 371 -19.02 16.32 9.13
C GLU A 371 -19.70 14.94 9.15
N CYS A 372 -18.95 13.91 8.76
CA CYS A 372 -19.40 12.53 8.70
C CYS A 372 -19.31 11.85 10.08
N SER A 373 -20.06 10.75 10.30
CA SER A 373 -20.09 10.07 11.61
C SER A 373 -18.75 9.44 12.03
N ASP A 374 -17.87 9.18 11.08
CA ASP A 374 -16.49 8.70 11.25
C ASP A 374 -15.45 9.82 11.38
N GLY A 375 -15.88 11.10 11.30
CA GLY A 375 -15.02 12.27 11.38
C GLY A 375 -14.44 12.73 10.04
N GLN A 376 -14.78 12.10 8.92
CA GLN A 376 -14.46 12.65 7.58
C GLN A 376 -15.26 13.93 7.31
N ILE A 377 -14.75 14.78 6.42
CA ILE A 377 -15.40 16.04 6.04
C ILE A 377 -15.50 16.13 4.53
N ILE A 378 -16.72 16.29 4.03
CA ILE A 378 -17.01 16.34 2.59
C ILE A 378 -17.45 17.73 2.19
N MET A 379 -16.81 18.30 1.17
CA MET A 379 -17.21 19.56 0.57
C MET A 379 -18.34 19.34 -0.44
N ASN A 380 -19.43 20.07 -0.27
CA ASN A 380 -20.53 20.12 -1.22
C ASN A 380 -20.70 21.57 -1.72
N LYS A 381 -20.98 21.70 -3.02
CA LYS A 381 -21.24 23.00 -3.66
C LYS A 381 -22.74 23.20 -3.80
N ASP A 382 -23.25 24.31 -3.26
CA ASP A 382 -24.58 24.78 -3.58
C ASP A 382 -24.48 25.87 -4.65
N VAL A 383 -25.36 25.87 -5.65
CA VAL A 383 -25.20 26.66 -6.90
C VAL A 383 -25.68 28.11 -6.75
N LYS A 384 -25.98 28.59 -5.54
CA LYS A 384 -26.47 29.96 -5.30
C LYS A 384 -25.33 30.93 -4.97
N LYS A 385 -25.17 31.97 -5.80
CA LYS A 385 -24.34 33.15 -5.50
C LYS A 385 -24.99 33.96 -4.37
N ILE A 386 -24.47 33.82 -3.16
CA ILE A 386 -24.84 34.65 -2.01
C ILE A 386 -23.52 35.13 -1.39
N TYR A 387 -23.31 36.44 -1.34
CA TYR A 387 -22.14 37.01 -0.67
C TYR A 387 -22.31 36.85 0.85
N ILE A 388 -21.35 36.24 1.55
CA ILE A 388 -21.40 36.03 3.01
C ILE A 388 -21.51 37.37 3.79
N GLN A 389 -21.15 38.50 3.17
CA GLN A 389 -21.36 39.84 3.76
C GLN A 389 -22.82 40.31 3.70
N ASP A 390 -23.59 39.86 2.71
CA ASP A 390 -24.97 40.30 2.44
C ASP A 390 -26.04 39.38 3.06
N VAL A 391 -25.67 38.15 3.41
CA VAL A 391 -26.57 37.20 4.07
C VAL A 391 -25.80 36.47 5.16
N GLN A 392 -25.78 37.08 6.34
CA GLN A 392 -25.49 36.34 7.56
C GLN A 392 -26.69 35.41 7.80
N TRP A 393 -26.49 34.13 7.44
CA TRP A 393 -27.36 32.94 7.53
C TRP A 393 -28.64 32.92 6.66
N ALA A 394 -28.50 32.40 5.44
CA ALA A 394 -29.58 31.64 4.81
C ALA A 394 -29.52 30.22 5.38
N ASP A 395 -30.42 29.92 6.31
CA ASP A 395 -30.66 28.53 6.65
C ASP A 395 -31.41 27.92 5.45
N VAL A 396 -30.72 27.08 4.68
CA VAL A 396 -31.38 26.24 3.68
C VAL A 396 -32.12 25.16 4.45
N ILE A 397 -33.27 25.53 5.02
CA ILE A 397 -34.25 24.58 5.51
C ILE A 397 -34.94 24.00 4.27
N ALA A 398 -34.21 23.17 3.52
CA ALA A 398 -34.88 22.04 2.92
C ALA A 398 -35.51 21.26 4.08
N SER A 399 -36.76 20.82 3.96
CA SER A 399 -37.32 19.88 4.94
C SER A 399 -36.92 18.48 4.52
N ASN A 400 -36.40 17.67 5.44
CA ASN A 400 -36.17 16.25 5.17
C ASN A 400 -37.47 15.61 4.67
N LYS A 401 -37.35 14.80 3.63
CA LYS A 401 -38.43 13.96 3.11
C LYS A 401 -38.30 12.55 3.68
N PRO A 402 -39.42 11.90 4.04
CA PRO A 402 -39.41 10.51 4.47
C PRO A 402 -39.44 9.59 3.25
N TYR A 403 -38.30 9.05 2.86
CA TYR A 403 -38.18 8.04 1.80
C TYR A 403 -38.41 6.63 2.35
N THR A 404 -39.02 5.77 1.53
CA THR A 404 -39.07 4.32 1.73
C THR A 404 -38.30 3.66 0.58
N ILE A 405 -37.04 3.33 0.83
CA ILE A 405 -36.11 2.80 -0.16
C ILE A 405 -36.32 1.28 -0.27
N THR A 406 -36.37 0.74 -1.48
CA THR A 406 -36.35 -0.71 -1.74
C THR A 406 -34.99 -1.11 -2.32
N LEU A 407 -34.31 -2.08 -1.72
CA LEU A 407 -33.03 -2.61 -2.21
C LEU A 407 -33.25 -3.94 -2.92
N VAL A 408 -32.74 -4.04 -4.14
CA VAL A 408 -32.81 -5.26 -4.98
C VAL A 408 -31.43 -5.64 -5.52
N ASP A 409 -31.25 -6.93 -5.82
CA ASP A 409 -30.07 -7.43 -6.53
C ASP A 409 -30.12 -7.09 -8.04
N ILE A 410 -29.07 -7.49 -8.78
CA ILE A 410 -28.97 -7.28 -10.24
C ILE A 410 -30.12 -7.94 -11.03
N ASN A 411 -30.79 -8.94 -10.47
CA ASN A 411 -31.92 -9.66 -11.07
C ASN A 411 -33.28 -9.10 -10.64
N ASN A 412 -33.30 -7.95 -9.95
CA ASN A 412 -34.48 -7.32 -9.34
C ASN A 412 -35.15 -8.12 -8.21
N ASN A 413 -34.45 -9.05 -7.56
CA ASN A 413 -34.95 -9.73 -6.37
C ASN A 413 -34.70 -8.87 -5.11
N PRO A 414 -35.65 -8.78 -4.16
CA PRO A 414 -35.43 -8.05 -2.92
C PRO A 414 -34.28 -8.60 -2.07
N ILE A 415 -33.41 -7.71 -1.57
CA ILE A 415 -32.36 -8.09 -0.61
C ILE A 415 -32.93 -8.00 0.81
N ALA A 416 -33.58 -9.08 1.23
CA ALA A 416 -34.35 -9.14 2.47
C ALA A 416 -33.49 -9.41 3.72
N GLU A 417 -33.83 -8.73 4.81
CA GLU A 417 -33.29 -9.01 6.16
C GLU A 417 -31.76 -8.91 6.27
N LYS A 418 -31.15 -7.93 5.58
CA LYS A 418 -29.70 -7.68 5.59
C LYS A 418 -29.34 -6.32 6.16
N LEU A 419 -28.23 -6.28 6.90
CA LEU A 419 -27.65 -5.05 7.46
C LEU A 419 -26.89 -4.27 6.39
N PHE A 420 -27.26 -3.02 6.17
CA PHE A 420 -26.58 -2.06 5.31
C PHE A 420 -26.06 -0.88 6.12
N TYR A 421 -24.87 -0.39 5.76
CA TYR A 421 -24.36 0.90 6.17
C TYR A 421 -24.79 1.97 5.17
N LEU A 422 -25.31 3.08 5.68
CA LEU A 422 -25.85 4.16 4.87
C LEU A 422 -24.87 5.33 4.81
N TYR A 423 -24.67 5.84 3.60
CA TYR A 423 -23.84 7.02 3.35
C TYR A 423 -24.66 8.05 2.57
N LEU A 424 -24.80 9.26 3.10
CA LEU A 424 -25.44 10.39 2.41
C LEU A 424 -24.39 11.42 2.00
N ASN A 425 -24.34 11.73 0.70
CA ASN A 425 -23.33 12.60 0.09
C ASN A 425 -21.91 12.19 0.50
N GLY A 426 -21.66 10.88 0.47
CA GLY A 426 -20.39 10.26 0.89
C GLY A 426 -20.17 10.14 2.40
N CYS A 427 -21.00 10.74 3.25
CA CYS A 427 -20.85 10.64 4.71
C CYS A 427 -21.62 9.45 5.27
N LYS A 428 -20.95 8.56 6.01
CA LYS A 428 -21.62 7.52 6.79
C LYS A 428 -22.56 8.16 7.81
N ILE A 429 -23.84 7.77 7.82
CA ILE A 429 -24.86 8.36 8.69
C ILE A 429 -25.51 7.36 9.66
N ASP A 430 -25.70 6.12 9.26
CA ASP A 430 -26.42 5.11 10.04
C ASP A 430 -26.13 3.69 9.55
N SER A 431 -26.68 2.69 10.24
CA SER A 431 -26.80 1.32 9.76
C SER A 431 -28.23 0.83 9.92
N ILE A 432 -28.77 0.13 8.92
CA ILE A 432 -30.16 -0.31 8.89
C ILE A 432 -30.25 -1.76 8.42
N THR A 433 -31.22 -2.51 8.94
CA THR A 433 -31.57 -3.83 8.42
C THR A 433 -32.82 -3.71 7.55
N THR A 434 -32.76 -4.22 6.31
CA THR A 434 -33.93 -4.26 5.42
C THR A 434 -35.03 -5.19 5.96
N ASP A 435 -36.29 -4.92 5.63
CA ASP A 435 -37.38 -5.83 5.94
C ASP A 435 -37.43 -7.04 4.96
N ALA A 436 -38.44 -7.90 5.10
CA ALA A 436 -38.65 -9.07 4.25
C ALA A 436 -38.92 -8.73 2.76
N ALA A 437 -39.27 -7.47 2.46
CA ALA A 437 -39.45 -6.95 1.10
C ALA A 437 -38.24 -6.13 0.62
N GLY A 438 -37.12 -6.16 1.35
CA GLY A 438 -35.90 -5.42 1.02
C GLY A 438 -36.00 -3.91 1.31
N LYS A 439 -36.95 -3.46 2.15
CA LYS A 439 -37.23 -2.03 2.35
C LYS A 439 -36.68 -1.47 3.64
N PHE A 440 -36.42 -0.16 3.63
CA PHE A 440 -36.16 0.63 4.84
C PHE A 440 -36.60 2.09 4.69
N SER A 441 -36.73 2.79 5.82
CA SER A 441 -37.10 4.21 5.85
C SER A 441 -35.89 5.11 6.07
N LEU A 442 -35.82 6.23 5.35
CA LEU A 442 -34.75 7.22 5.44
C LEU A 442 -35.31 8.65 5.43
N SER A 443 -34.83 9.49 6.33
CA SER A 443 -35.15 10.93 6.34
C SER A 443 -33.98 11.71 5.75
N ALA A 444 -34.15 12.25 4.54
CA ALA A 444 -33.07 12.92 3.78
C ALA A 444 -33.60 14.05 2.89
N TYR A 445 -32.73 14.87 2.31
CA TYR A 445 -33.13 15.92 1.40
C TYR A 445 -33.25 15.40 -0.05
N ALA A 446 -34.06 16.08 -0.87
CA ALA A 446 -34.00 15.86 -2.31
C ALA A 446 -32.70 16.48 -2.86
N GLY A 447 -32.02 15.76 -3.76
CA GLY A 447 -30.67 16.06 -4.26
C GLY A 447 -29.55 15.42 -3.46
N ASP A 448 -29.84 14.80 -2.30
CA ASP A 448 -28.82 14.03 -1.57
C ASP A 448 -28.50 12.74 -2.35
N THR A 449 -27.21 12.40 -2.45
CA THR A 449 -26.77 11.11 -3.00
C THR A 449 -26.72 10.05 -1.90
N LEU A 450 -27.29 8.87 -2.14
CA LEU A 450 -27.37 7.75 -1.22
C LEU A 450 -26.50 6.59 -1.71
N LYS A 451 -25.49 6.24 -0.91
CA LYS A 451 -24.79 4.96 -1.00
C LYS A 451 -25.29 4.03 0.11
N VAL A 452 -25.56 2.78 -0.25
CA VAL A 452 -25.81 1.68 0.68
C VAL A 452 -24.68 0.66 0.53
N GLU A 453 -24.15 0.16 1.64
CA GLU A 453 -23.01 -0.76 1.64
C GLU A 453 -23.29 -1.97 2.53
N HIS A 454 -23.11 -3.18 2.00
CA HIS A 454 -23.28 -4.44 2.71
C HIS A 454 -21.96 -5.23 2.70
N TYR A 455 -21.70 -5.96 3.78
CA TYR A 455 -20.54 -6.85 3.93
C TYR A 455 -21.01 -8.30 3.95
N PRO A 456 -21.33 -8.90 2.78
CA PRO A 456 -21.90 -10.24 2.72
C PRO A 456 -20.92 -11.33 3.13
N PHE A 457 -19.60 -11.12 3.00
CA PHE A 457 -18.58 -12.13 3.30
C PHE A 457 -17.25 -11.52 3.72
N SER A 458 -16.57 -12.19 4.65
CA SER A 458 -15.17 -11.95 4.97
C SER A 458 -14.43 -13.29 5.01
N ARG A 459 -13.21 -13.32 4.48
CA ARG A 459 -12.34 -14.49 4.52
C ARG A 459 -11.25 -14.28 5.56
N LYS A 460 -11.02 -15.29 6.40
CA LYS A 460 -9.87 -15.31 7.29
C LYS A 460 -8.57 -15.57 6.53
N ALA A 461 -7.49 -14.97 7.00
CA ALA A 461 -6.14 -15.26 6.59
C ALA A 461 -5.74 -16.67 7.01
N VAL A 462 -5.02 -17.34 6.12
CA VAL A 462 -4.40 -18.65 6.37
C VAL A 462 -3.02 -18.48 7.00
N LYS A 463 -2.34 -17.37 6.71
CA LYS A 463 -1.06 -17.00 7.30
C LYS A 463 -1.28 -16.30 8.65
N PRO A 464 -0.48 -16.64 9.68
CA PRO A 464 -0.68 -16.16 11.04
C PRO A 464 -0.28 -14.68 11.24
N GLY A 465 0.36 -14.04 10.27
CA GLY A 465 0.84 -12.66 10.39
C GLY A 465 -0.26 -11.60 10.49
N HIS A 466 -1.50 -11.91 10.11
CA HIS A 466 -2.60 -10.93 9.96
C HIS A 466 -3.29 -10.54 11.28
N ASP A 467 -2.61 -10.73 12.41
CA ASP A 467 -3.12 -10.46 13.76
C ASP A 467 -3.53 -9.01 14.00
N SER A 468 -2.92 -8.07 13.28
CA SER A 468 -3.25 -6.65 13.24
C SER A 468 -4.55 -6.32 12.46
N CYS A 469 -5.01 -7.22 11.59
CA CYS A 469 -6.11 -7.00 10.66
C CYS A 469 -7.43 -7.49 11.25
N ALA A 470 -8.11 -6.65 12.04
CA ALA A 470 -9.48 -6.84 12.59
C ALA A 470 -10.07 -8.28 12.48
N GLY A 471 -9.54 -9.22 13.27
CA GLY A 471 -10.00 -10.61 13.31
C GLY A 471 -9.35 -11.56 12.29
N ASP A 472 -8.07 -11.36 11.98
CA ASP A 472 -7.28 -12.13 11.01
C ASP A 472 -7.93 -12.13 9.62
N THR A 473 -8.50 -10.99 9.19
CA THR A 473 -9.23 -10.91 7.92
C THR A 473 -8.26 -10.76 6.76
N MET A 474 -8.30 -11.69 5.79
CA MET A 474 -7.53 -11.60 4.54
C MET A 474 -8.19 -10.67 3.54
N TYR A 475 -9.50 -10.84 3.32
CA TYR A 475 -10.27 -9.91 2.50
C TYR A 475 -11.73 -9.85 2.89
N ASN A 476 -12.36 -8.72 2.54
CA ASN A 476 -13.80 -8.52 2.62
C ASN A 476 -14.39 -8.43 1.22
N VAL A 477 -15.56 -9.03 1.03
CA VAL A 477 -16.43 -8.74 -0.12
C VAL A 477 -17.43 -7.70 0.33
N VAL A 478 -17.51 -6.60 -0.41
CA VAL A 478 -18.38 -5.47 -0.15
C VAL A 478 -19.32 -5.30 -1.34
N LEU A 479 -20.60 -5.12 -1.08
CA LEU A 479 -21.63 -4.90 -2.10
C LEU A 479 -22.27 -3.53 -1.90
N ASP A 480 -22.24 -2.68 -2.92
CA ASP A 480 -22.87 -1.36 -2.91
C ASP A 480 -23.62 -1.02 -4.20
N ASN A 481 -24.23 0.17 -4.23
CA ASN A 481 -25.02 0.67 -5.36
C ASN A 481 -24.24 1.66 -6.26
N GLY A 482 -22.91 1.58 -6.29
CA GLY A 482 -22.08 2.40 -7.16
C GLY A 482 -22.33 2.13 -8.64
N LYS A 483 -22.36 3.19 -9.45
CA LYS A 483 -22.53 3.13 -10.91
C LYS A 483 -21.42 3.90 -11.61
N PHE A 484 -20.91 3.37 -12.71
CA PHE A 484 -19.85 3.98 -13.52
C PHE A 484 -20.40 4.48 -14.84
N ASP A 485 -19.98 5.67 -15.26
CA ASP A 485 -20.23 6.15 -16.62
C ASP A 485 -19.19 5.59 -17.62
N GLY A 486 -19.32 5.93 -18.91
CA GLY A 486 -18.44 5.43 -19.97
C GLY A 486 -16.98 5.91 -19.93
N VAL A 487 -16.62 6.76 -18.96
CA VAL A 487 -15.24 7.19 -18.68
C VAL A 487 -14.77 6.78 -17.27
N GLY A 488 -15.55 5.99 -16.53
CA GLY A 488 -15.18 5.49 -15.21
C GLY A 488 -15.56 6.40 -14.03
N ASN A 489 -16.29 7.50 -14.22
CA ASN A 489 -16.74 8.29 -13.07
C ASN A 489 -17.78 7.50 -12.27
N ARG A 490 -17.47 7.26 -10.99
CA ARG A 490 -18.40 6.61 -10.07
C ARG A 490 -19.42 7.61 -9.52
N SER A 491 -20.69 7.21 -9.53
CA SER A 491 -21.82 7.93 -8.95
C SER A 491 -22.67 6.99 -8.09
N TYR A 492 -23.49 7.58 -7.21
CA TYR A 492 -24.46 6.87 -6.38
C TYR A 492 -25.86 7.45 -6.62
N PHE A 493 -26.89 6.76 -6.14
CA PHE A 493 -28.28 7.14 -6.39
C PHE A 493 -28.62 8.53 -5.81
N GLU A 494 -29.08 9.47 -6.64
CA GLU A 494 -29.56 10.78 -6.20
C GLU A 494 -31.04 10.74 -5.81
N LEU A 495 -31.36 11.17 -4.59
CA LEU A 495 -32.72 11.16 -4.06
C LEU A 495 -33.58 12.27 -4.70
N GLY A 496 -34.64 11.88 -5.42
CA GLY A 496 -35.46 12.81 -6.21
C GLY A 496 -36.82 13.17 -5.60
N ALA A 497 -37.82 13.34 -6.48
CA ALA A 497 -39.22 13.57 -6.08
C ALA A 497 -39.94 12.28 -5.67
N ASP A 498 -39.49 11.13 -6.18
CA ASP A 498 -40.03 9.82 -5.81
C ASP A 498 -39.64 9.47 -4.37
N LEU A 499 -40.65 9.26 -3.53
CA LEU A 499 -40.48 8.90 -2.13
C LEU A 499 -40.30 7.39 -1.93
N ASN A 500 -40.50 6.56 -2.96
CA ASN A 500 -40.40 5.11 -2.87
C ASN A 500 -39.43 4.50 -3.90
N PRO A 501 -38.19 5.04 -4.04
CA PRO A 501 -37.29 4.59 -5.08
C PRO A 501 -36.81 3.15 -4.83
N THR A 502 -36.53 2.45 -5.93
CA THR A 502 -35.89 1.13 -5.93
C THR A 502 -34.43 1.29 -6.37
N LEU A 503 -33.50 0.77 -5.57
CA LEU A 503 -32.06 0.83 -5.82
C LEU A 503 -31.54 -0.57 -6.09
N ILE A 504 -30.83 -0.73 -7.21
CA ILE A 504 -30.09 -1.95 -7.53
C ILE A 504 -28.73 -1.88 -6.82
N VAL A 505 -28.41 -2.93 -6.06
CA VAL A 505 -27.15 -3.08 -5.33
C VAL A 505 -26.38 -4.23 -5.99
N ASP A 506 -25.48 -3.88 -6.90
CA ASP A 506 -24.81 -4.82 -7.81
C ASP A 506 -23.33 -4.50 -8.05
N HIS A 507 -22.76 -3.54 -7.32
CA HIS A 507 -21.35 -3.24 -7.43
C HIS A 507 -20.58 -3.96 -6.31
N THR A 508 -19.86 -5.01 -6.70
CA THR A 508 -19.02 -5.81 -5.80
C THR A 508 -17.60 -5.27 -5.79
N THR A 509 -17.07 -5.01 -4.59
CA THR A 509 -15.65 -4.70 -4.37
C THR A 509 -15.00 -5.68 -3.40
N ILE A 510 -13.84 -6.20 -3.76
CA ILE A 510 -13.00 -7.08 -2.94
C ILE A 510 -11.89 -6.24 -2.32
N LYS A 511 -11.81 -6.27 -0.99
CA LYS A 511 -10.88 -5.45 -0.22
C LYS A 511 -9.85 -6.33 0.48
N PHE A 512 -8.66 -6.45 -0.09
CA PHE A 512 -7.57 -7.28 0.45
C PHE A 512 -6.78 -6.57 1.55
N ASN A 513 -6.26 -7.36 2.49
CA ASN A 513 -5.25 -6.95 3.44
C ASN A 513 -3.96 -7.73 3.18
N LEU A 514 -2.81 -7.07 3.17
CA LEU A 514 -1.51 -7.71 2.92
C LEU A 514 -0.48 -7.37 3.99
N ILE A 515 0.51 -8.26 4.14
CA ILE A 515 1.68 -8.06 4.98
C ILE A 515 2.94 -8.08 4.12
N ILE A 516 3.81 -7.12 4.35
CA ILE A 516 5.09 -6.99 3.65
C ILE A 516 6.21 -6.99 4.68
N SER A 517 7.24 -7.81 4.44
CA SER A 517 8.45 -7.85 5.27
C SER A 517 9.69 -7.49 4.45
N LEU A 518 10.50 -6.56 4.97
CA LEU A 518 11.78 -6.15 4.38
C LEU A 518 12.94 -6.87 5.07
N GLU A 519 13.89 -7.36 4.28
CA GLU A 519 15.00 -8.18 4.79
C GLU A 519 15.98 -7.40 5.69
N TRP A 520 16.09 -6.09 5.52
CA TRP A 520 17.03 -5.24 6.25
C TRP A 520 16.29 -4.24 7.15
N ASP A 521 17.00 -3.67 8.13
CA ASP A 521 16.53 -2.50 8.89
C ASP A 521 16.48 -1.31 7.93
N ALA A 522 15.28 -1.02 7.43
CA ALA A 522 15.10 -0.16 6.28
C ALA A 522 14.97 1.29 6.72
N LYS A 523 15.62 2.18 5.95
CA LYS A 523 15.45 3.62 6.12
C LYS A 523 13.99 4.02 5.94
N ARG A 524 13.54 4.99 6.73
CA ARG A 524 12.16 5.46 6.69
C ARG A 524 11.75 5.94 5.30
N GLU A 525 12.65 6.59 4.58
CA GLU A 525 12.42 7.10 3.22
C GLU A 525 12.11 5.97 2.23
N TYR A 526 12.74 4.80 2.39
CA TYR A 526 12.44 3.62 1.58
C TYR A 526 11.03 3.11 1.89
N ILE A 527 10.70 2.98 3.19
CA ILE A 527 9.39 2.47 3.62
C ILE A 527 8.26 3.43 3.21
N ASP A 528 8.47 4.74 3.31
CA ASP A 528 7.51 5.75 2.86
C ASP A 528 7.33 5.72 1.33
N SER A 529 8.42 5.49 0.58
CA SER A 529 8.35 5.30 -0.88
C SER A 529 7.58 4.03 -1.24
N LEU A 530 7.86 2.92 -0.55
CA LEU A 530 7.13 1.67 -0.70
C LEU A 530 5.64 1.83 -0.36
N ALA A 531 5.31 2.52 0.73
CA ALA A 531 3.93 2.83 1.08
C ALA A 531 3.22 3.63 -0.04
N ASN A 532 3.91 4.57 -0.68
CA ASN A 532 3.35 5.31 -1.82
C ASN A 532 3.18 4.42 -3.06
N TRP A 533 4.16 3.57 -3.38
CA TRP A 533 4.05 2.58 -4.46
C TRP A 533 2.85 1.64 -4.25
N LEU A 534 2.57 1.24 -3.01
CA LEU A 534 1.43 0.38 -2.68
C LEU A 534 0.08 1.10 -2.81
N LYS A 535 0.04 2.41 -2.62
CA LYS A 535 -1.15 3.23 -2.93
C LYS A 535 -1.40 3.29 -4.42
N GLU A 536 -0.34 3.47 -5.22
CA GLU A 536 -0.46 3.41 -6.69
C GLU A 536 -0.85 2.02 -7.18
N LEU A 537 -0.30 0.96 -6.57
CA LEU A 537 -0.73 -0.41 -6.82
C LEU A 537 -2.23 -0.62 -6.51
N SER A 538 -2.74 -0.04 -5.42
CA SER A 538 -4.17 -0.11 -5.08
C SER A 538 -5.03 0.56 -6.14
N ASN A 539 -4.60 1.73 -6.64
CA ASN A 539 -5.26 2.41 -7.77
C ASN A 539 -5.23 1.55 -9.03
N TYR A 540 -4.08 0.95 -9.31
CA TYR A 540 -3.88 0.10 -10.47
C TYR A 540 -4.74 -1.15 -10.45
N TYR A 541 -4.85 -1.86 -9.32
CA TYR A 541 -5.74 -3.01 -9.28
C TYR A 541 -7.20 -2.63 -9.36
N TYR A 542 -7.57 -1.47 -8.85
CA TYR A 542 -8.92 -0.94 -9.03
C TYR A 542 -9.19 -0.64 -10.50
N ASP A 543 -8.17 -0.24 -11.26
CA ASP A 543 -8.22 -0.08 -12.72
C ASP A 543 -8.34 -1.42 -13.45
N VAL A 544 -7.38 -2.33 -13.22
CA VAL A 544 -7.28 -3.68 -13.82
C VAL A 544 -8.52 -4.53 -13.62
N THR A 545 -9.27 -4.26 -12.54
CA THR A 545 -10.51 -4.95 -12.19
C THR A 545 -11.76 -4.11 -12.46
N ASP A 546 -11.67 -3.03 -13.22
CA ASP A 546 -12.80 -2.20 -13.61
C ASP A 546 -13.63 -1.69 -12.39
N GLY A 547 -12.93 -1.40 -11.28
CA GLY A 547 -13.48 -0.89 -10.03
C GLY A 547 -13.82 -1.94 -8.97
N GLN A 548 -13.38 -3.20 -9.14
CA GLN A 548 -13.83 -4.30 -8.29
C GLN A 548 -12.83 -4.78 -7.23
N LEU A 549 -11.59 -4.29 -7.22
CA LEU A 549 -10.59 -4.70 -6.24
C LEU A 549 -9.69 -3.55 -5.83
N PHE A 550 -9.46 -3.42 -4.52
CA PHE A 550 -8.40 -2.56 -3.99
C PHE A 550 -7.95 -3.04 -2.61
N PHE A 551 -6.89 -2.44 -2.06
CA PHE A 551 -6.39 -2.81 -0.72
C PHE A 551 -7.02 -1.98 0.39
N ASN A 552 -7.47 -2.65 1.45
CA ASN A 552 -7.99 -2.01 2.65
C ASN A 552 -6.87 -1.69 3.65
N GLN A 553 -5.99 -2.64 3.92
CA GLN A 553 -4.87 -2.46 4.85
C GLN A 553 -3.61 -3.14 4.33
N ILE A 554 -2.46 -2.47 4.45
CA ILE A 554 -1.15 -3.09 4.23
C ILE A 554 -0.24 -2.75 5.40
N ASP A 555 0.33 -3.79 5.99
CA ASP A 555 1.27 -3.66 7.11
C ASP A 555 2.69 -3.92 6.61
N ILE A 556 3.59 -2.97 6.87
CA ILE A 556 4.98 -3.02 6.41
C ILE A 556 5.91 -3.18 7.61
N TYR A 557 6.66 -4.26 7.60
CA TYR A 557 7.63 -4.63 8.62
C TYR A 557 9.04 -4.60 8.05
N ASP A 558 10.02 -4.15 8.83
CA ASP A 558 11.43 -4.22 8.44
C ASP A 558 12.23 -5.23 9.27
N ASN A 559 13.53 -5.37 8.97
CA ASN A 559 14.46 -6.20 9.73
C ASN A 559 13.98 -7.66 9.91
N LYS A 560 13.41 -8.25 8.84
CA LYS A 560 12.82 -9.61 8.78
C LYS A 560 11.74 -9.90 9.83
N GLN A 561 11.08 -8.88 10.37
CA GLN A 561 9.93 -9.12 11.24
C GLN A 561 8.79 -9.74 10.41
N LYS A 562 8.15 -10.79 10.91
CA LYS A 562 7.06 -11.53 10.22
C LYS A 562 7.47 -12.14 8.87
N TRP A 563 8.78 -12.39 8.63
CA TRP A 563 9.29 -12.87 7.34
C TRP A 563 8.56 -14.11 6.80
N ASP A 564 8.44 -15.16 7.61
CA ASP A 564 7.77 -16.42 7.23
C ASP A 564 6.23 -16.35 7.34
N GLU A 565 5.68 -15.22 7.82
CA GLU A 565 4.24 -15.02 8.05
C GLU A 565 3.62 -14.00 7.07
N CYS A 566 4.42 -13.37 6.21
CA CYS A 566 3.99 -12.27 5.36
C CYS A 566 3.50 -12.74 3.98
N ASP A 567 2.89 -11.84 3.19
CA ASP A 567 2.50 -12.11 1.80
C ASP A 567 3.63 -11.78 0.82
N ILE A 568 4.37 -10.70 1.09
CA ILE A 568 5.44 -10.20 0.23
C ILE A 568 6.75 -10.08 1.02
N CYS A 569 7.77 -10.78 0.55
CA CYS A 569 9.15 -10.66 1.03
C CYS A 569 9.93 -9.73 0.10
N VAL A 570 10.50 -8.65 0.63
CA VAL A 570 11.39 -7.77 -0.12
C VAL A 570 12.84 -8.02 0.30
N LEU A 571 13.60 -8.62 -0.60
CA LEU A 571 15.00 -8.95 -0.40
C LEU A 571 15.88 -7.73 -0.63
N ALA A 572 16.97 -7.62 0.12
CA ALA A 572 17.97 -6.61 -0.15
C ALA A 572 18.72 -6.90 -1.46
N ASN A 573 18.63 -8.09 -2.04
CA ASN A 573 19.45 -8.43 -3.21
C ASN A 573 19.07 -7.62 -4.47
N ASN A 574 20.03 -6.90 -5.06
CA ASN A 574 19.83 -6.14 -6.31
C ASN A 574 20.07 -6.96 -7.60
N ASN A 575 20.42 -8.24 -7.46
CA ASN A 575 20.61 -9.19 -8.55
C ASN A 575 19.59 -10.35 -8.42
N PHE A 576 18.35 -10.00 -8.12
CA PHE A 576 17.25 -10.92 -7.90
C PHE A 576 16.09 -10.56 -8.84
N VAL A 577 15.49 -11.58 -9.44
CA VAL A 577 14.32 -11.43 -10.34
C VAL A 577 13.06 -11.67 -9.51
N PRO A 578 12.04 -10.79 -9.60
CA PRO A 578 10.75 -11.03 -8.96
C PRO A 578 10.18 -12.40 -9.32
N TYR A 579 9.57 -13.09 -8.35
CA TYR A 579 8.81 -14.30 -8.63
C TYR A 579 7.81 -14.63 -7.53
N THR A 580 6.80 -15.40 -7.93
CA THR A 580 5.83 -16.06 -7.05
C THR A 580 5.76 -17.54 -7.41
N MET A 581 5.68 -18.44 -6.44
CA MET A 581 5.65 -19.88 -6.70
C MET A 581 4.27 -20.34 -7.22
N TYR A 582 3.98 -20.14 -8.52
CA TYR A 582 2.63 -20.33 -9.09
C TYR A 582 2.37 -21.68 -9.79
N PHE A 583 3.41 -22.38 -10.27
CA PHE A 583 3.24 -23.54 -11.16
C PHE A 583 2.51 -24.73 -10.54
N LEU A 584 2.37 -24.82 -9.20
CA LEU A 584 1.73 -25.97 -8.54
C LEU A 584 0.72 -25.62 -7.44
N GLN A 585 0.65 -24.37 -6.98
CA GLN A 585 -0.35 -23.91 -6.01
C GLN A 585 -0.97 -22.60 -6.52
N LYS A 586 -2.08 -22.73 -7.26
CA LYS A 586 -2.89 -21.57 -7.67
C LYS A 586 -3.39 -20.84 -6.42
N GLY A 587 -3.22 -19.52 -6.36
CA GLY A 587 -3.70 -18.70 -5.25
C GLY A 587 -2.87 -18.89 -3.97
N GLY A 588 -1.59 -18.50 -4.01
CA GLY A 588 -0.67 -18.59 -2.86
C GLY A 588 -1.19 -17.91 -1.58
N ILE A 589 -2.05 -16.90 -1.72
CA ILE A 589 -2.79 -16.26 -0.63
C ILE A 589 -3.67 -17.23 0.19
N PHE A 590 -3.94 -18.41 -0.35
CA PHE A 590 -4.73 -19.47 0.28
C PHE A 590 -3.90 -20.62 0.82
N SER A 591 -2.58 -20.59 0.63
CA SER A 591 -1.69 -21.62 1.13
C SER A 591 -1.31 -21.37 2.58
N THR A 592 -1.29 -22.44 3.36
CA THR A 592 -0.68 -22.47 4.71
C THR A 592 0.82 -22.75 4.65
N ASP A 593 1.37 -22.95 3.46
CA ASP A 593 2.79 -23.15 3.25
C ASP A 593 3.54 -21.82 3.47
N GLU A 594 4.34 -21.80 4.52
CA GLU A 594 5.19 -20.67 4.90
C GLU A 594 6.35 -20.42 3.92
N ASP A 595 6.54 -21.25 2.90
CA ASP A 595 7.52 -20.98 1.84
C ASP A 595 6.92 -20.20 0.66
N ILE A 596 5.59 -20.02 0.59
CA ILE A 596 4.90 -19.38 -0.54
C ILE A 596 4.69 -17.89 -0.27
N HIS A 597 5.48 -17.05 -0.93
CA HIS A 597 5.38 -15.59 -0.89
C HIS A 597 5.54 -15.01 -2.28
N VAL A 598 5.15 -13.74 -2.44
CA VAL A 598 5.70 -12.90 -3.51
C VAL A 598 7.09 -12.47 -3.07
N ASN A 599 8.12 -12.75 -3.88
CA ASN A 599 9.48 -12.32 -3.58
C ASN A 599 9.88 -11.18 -4.51
N MET A 600 10.28 -10.05 -3.94
CA MET A 600 10.68 -8.85 -4.68
C MET A 600 12.13 -8.47 -4.36
N PRO A 601 12.93 -7.99 -5.33
CA PRO A 601 14.18 -7.31 -5.04
C PRO A 601 13.91 -5.94 -4.37
N ARG A 602 14.97 -5.31 -3.85
CA ARG A 602 14.91 -3.95 -3.25
C ARG A 602 14.20 -2.91 -4.14
N LYS A 603 14.28 -3.04 -5.46
CA LYS A 603 13.48 -2.37 -6.49
C LYS A 603 13.77 -3.06 -7.82
N TRP A 604 12.79 -3.18 -8.72
CA TRP A 604 12.95 -3.85 -10.02
C TRP A 604 12.91 -2.84 -11.18
N PHE A 605 13.82 -2.98 -12.14
CA PHE A 605 13.93 -2.12 -13.33
C PHE A 605 13.88 -2.93 -14.64
N GLY A 606 13.07 -3.99 -14.70
CA GLY A 606 12.85 -4.82 -15.89
C GLY A 606 13.96 -5.84 -16.19
N SER A 607 15.14 -5.67 -15.61
CA SER A 607 16.22 -6.66 -15.67
C SER A 607 17.13 -6.56 -14.44
N THR A 608 17.88 -7.62 -14.14
CA THR A 608 18.90 -7.60 -13.08
C THR A 608 20.00 -6.58 -13.40
N ASN A 609 20.42 -6.45 -14.65
CA ASN A 609 21.42 -5.45 -15.08
C ASN A 609 20.97 -4.02 -14.77
N ASN A 610 19.76 -3.64 -15.18
CA ASN A 610 19.19 -2.33 -14.88
C ASN A 610 19.01 -2.14 -13.37
N THR A 611 18.53 -3.17 -12.68
CA THR A 611 18.33 -3.12 -11.22
C THR A 611 19.64 -2.83 -10.50
N ARG A 612 20.72 -3.54 -10.82
CA ARG A 612 22.05 -3.25 -10.28
C ARG A 612 22.48 -1.81 -10.57
N TYR A 613 22.32 -1.36 -11.80
CA TYR A 613 22.75 -0.04 -12.25
C TYR A 613 21.99 1.11 -11.56
N PHE A 614 20.66 1.03 -11.49
CA PHE A 614 19.85 2.12 -10.96
C PHE A 614 19.81 2.14 -9.43
N THR A 615 19.83 0.99 -8.76
CA THR A 615 19.84 0.93 -7.28
C THR A 615 21.18 1.35 -6.66
N SER A 616 22.24 1.45 -7.46
CA SER A 616 23.48 2.05 -7.00
C SER A 616 23.38 3.58 -6.94
N GLN A 617 22.54 4.24 -7.75
CA GLN A 617 22.50 5.71 -7.82
C GLN A 617 21.95 6.36 -6.54
N ASN A 618 22.28 7.63 -6.29
CA ASN A 618 21.81 8.32 -5.08
C ASN A 618 20.32 8.67 -5.11
N ASP A 619 19.76 8.87 -6.29
CA ASP A 619 18.36 9.26 -6.53
C ASP A 619 17.45 8.05 -6.84
N TRP A 620 17.92 6.81 -6.65
CA TRP A 620 17.23 5.59 -7.09
C TRP A 620 15.79 5.42 -6.56
N LEU A 621 15.47 6.02 -5.41
CA LEU A 621 14.12 6.03 -4.84
C LEU A 621 13.16 7.00 -5.56
N ILE A 622 13.70 8.08 -6.15
CA ILE A 622 12.93 9.19 -6.74
C ILE A 622 13.08 9.28 -8.27
N LYS A 623 13.86 8.40 -8.88
CA LYS A 623 14.18 8.44 -10.31
C LYS A 623 12.97 8.01 -11.14
N SER A 624 12.61 8.84 -12.12
CA SER A 624 11.43 8.66 -12.97
C SER A 624 11.54 7.41 -13.87
N ASN A 625 10.97 6.29 -13.42
CA ASN A 625 10.35 5.21 -14.19
C ASN A 625 9.73 4.21 -13.18
N ASP A 626 8.85 4.70 -12.31
CA ASP A 626 8.54 4.05 -11.02
C ASP A 626 7.49 2.92 -11.12
N ASP A 627 7.31 2.31 -12.30
CA ASP A 627 6.38 1.18 -12.55
C ASP A 627 6.71 -0.08 -11.73
N PHE A 628 7.62 -0.01 -10.76
CA PHE A 628 7.89 -1.08 -9.80
C PHE A 628 6.61 -1.62 -9.16
N TRP A 629 5.65 -0.74 -8.84
CA TRP A 629 4.36 -1.16 -8.30
C TRP A 629 3.55 -2.01 -9.29
N THR A 630 3.64 -1.78 -10.61
CA THR A 630 2.98 -2.65 -11.61
C THR A 630 3.58 -4.05 -11.59
N THR A 631 4.89 -4.17 -11.34
CA THR A 631 5.56 -5.48 -11.22
C THR A 631 5.13 -6.20 -9.95
N ILE A 632 4.97 -5.48 -8.83
CA ILE A 632 4.34 -6.05 -7.63
C ILE A 632 2.93 -6.55 -7.98
N GLY A 633 2.17 -5.80 -8.78
CA GLY A 633 0.83 -6.19 -9.25
C GLY A 633 0.83 -7.40 -10.18
N HIS A 634 1.84 -7.56 -11.02
CA HIS A 634 2.00 -8.76 -11.85
C HIS A 634 2.19 -10.00 -10.97
N GLU A 635 3.15 -9.95 -10.04
CA GLU A 635 3.42 -11.06 -9.12
C GLU A 635 2.26 -11.38 -8.19
N LEU A 636 1.58 -10.33 -7.70
CA LEU A 636 0.34 -10.50 -6.95
C LEU A 636 -0.79 -11.08 -7.81
N GLY A 637 -0.76 -10.95 -9.14
CA GLY A 637 -1.71 -11.62 -10.03
C GLY A 637 -1.64 -13.14 -9.88
N HIS A 638 -0.43 -13.68 -9.81
CA HIS A 638 -0.20 -15.09 -9.49
C HIS A 638 -0.63 -15.43 -8.06
N TYR A 639 -0.24 -14.60 -7.08
CA TYR A 639 -0.45 -14.88 -5.66
C TYR A 639 -1.93 -14.78 -5.24
N LEU A 640 -2.65 -13.75 -5.69
CA LEU A 640 -4.02 -13.44 -5.30
C LEU A 640 -5.05 -14.20 -6.12
N PHE A 641 -4.82 -14.35 -7.43
CA PHE A 641 -5.83 -14.87 -8.37
C PHE A 641 -5.47 -16.24 -8.95
N GLY A 642 -4.21 -16.68 -8.83
CA GLY A 642 -3.74 -17.89 -9.48
C GLY A 642 -3.67 -17.77 -11.00
N PHE A 643 -3.55 -16.54 -11.52
CA PHE A 643 -3.26 -16.32 -12.94
C PHE A 643 -1.88 -16.90 -13.28
N SER A 644 -1.68 -17.25 -14.55
CA SER A 644 -0.37 -17.61 -15.08
C SER A 644 0.10 -16.54 -16.08
N ASP A 645 1.36 -16.64 -16.52
CA ASP A 645 1.92 -15.65 -17.45
C ASP A 645 1.20 -15.68 -18.81
N GLU A 646 0.99 -14.50 -19.39
CA GLU A 646 0.44 -14.35 -20.74
C GLU A 646 1.51 -14.03 -21.78
N TYR A 647 2.70 -13.61 -21.36
CA TYR A 647 3.89 -13.43 -22.23
C TYR A 647 4.68 -14.73 -22.46
N LYS A 648 4.35 -15.79 -21.72
CA LYS A 648 4.94 -17.12 -21.91
C LYS A 648 4.03 -17.99 -22.75
N TYR A 649 4.59 -18.60 -23.79
CA TYR A 649 3.84 -19.35 -24.78
C TYR A 649 4.19 -20.83 -24.75
N LEU A 650 3.18 -21.67 -24.79
CA LEU A 650 3.24 -23.12 -24.84
C LEU A 650 2.54 -23.61 -26.12
N ASN A 651 3.14 -24.55 -26.84
CA ASN A 651 2.42 -25.24 -27.90
C ASN A 651 1.40 -26.25 -27.33
N GLY A 652 0.62 -26.90 -28.21
CA GLY A 652 -0.41 -27.86 -27.80
C GLY A 652 0.09 -29.03 -26.93
N ALA A 653 1.39 -29.30 -26.92
CA ALA A 653 2.04 -30.31 -26.09
C ALA A 653 2.75 -29.71 -24.86
N GLY A 654 2.33 -28.52 -24.39
CA GLY A 654 2.82 -27.85 -23.17
C GLY A 654 4.26 -27.35 -23.24
N ARG A 655 4.86 -27.32 -24.44
CA ARG A 655 6.29 -27.05 -24.66
C ARG A 655 6.46 -25.56 -24.83
N ALA A 656 7.34 -24.93 -24.05
CA ALA A 656 7.66 -23.52 -24.23
C ALA A 656 8.11 -23.26 -25.67
N ILE A 657 7.53 -22.23 -26.29
CA ILE A 657 7.86 -21.79 -27.64
C ILE A 657 8.25 -20.32 -27.60
N ALA A 658 9.11 -19.93 -28.55
CA ALA A 658 9.33 -18.52 -28.81
C ALA A 658 8.01 -17.84 -29.22
N GLU A 659 7.91 -16.55 -28.94
CA GLU A 659 6.78 -15.71 -29.35
C GLU A 659 6.46 -15.93 -30.84
N PRO A 660 5.25 -16.44 -31.16
CA PRO A 660 4.86 -16.63 -32.55
C PRO A 660 4.72 -15.29 -33.26
N ALA A 661 5.02 -15.27 -34.56
CA ALA A 661 5.01 -14.03 -35.31
C ALA A 661 3.67 -13.28 -35.35
N ILE A 662 2.58 -14.01 -35.13
CA ILE A 662 1.21 -13.45 -35.05
C ILE A 662 0.94 -12.70 -33.73
N LEU A 663 1.76 -12.93 -32.71
CA LEU A 663 1.66 -12.32 -31.38
C LEU A 663 2.67 -11.19 -31.17
N PHE A 664 3.56 -10.91 -32.14
CA PHE A 664 4.48 -9.77 -32.03
C PHE A 664 3.72 -8.46 -31.76
N ASN A 665 4.07 -7.79 -30.66
CA ASN A 665 3.42 -6.58 -30.16
C ASN A 665 1.92 -6.76 -29.83
N TYR A 666 1.48 -7.97 -29.57
CA TYR A 666 0.13 -8.25 -29.10
C TYR A 666 0.14 -8.30 -27.57
N ASN A 667 -0.67 -7.46 -26.93
CA ASN A 667 -0.78 -7.41 -25.47
C ASN A 667 -2.07 -8.11 -25.02
N PHE A 668 -1.99 -9.25 -24.33
CA PHE A 668 -3.18 -9.93 -23.80
C PHE A 668 -3.82 -9.18 -22.62
N GLY A 669 -3.00 -8.58 -21.76
CA GLY A 669 -3.40 -7.96 -20.51
C GLY A 669 -2.18 -7.71 -19.60
N PHE A 670 -2.42 -7.34 -18.34
CA PHE A 670 -1.35 -7.04 -17.40
C PHE A 670 -0.47 -8.26 -17.01
N MET A 671 -0.95 -9.49 -17.25
CA MET A 671 -0.16 -10.72 -17.09
C MET A 671 0.75 -11.00 -18.30
N ASP A 672 0.65 -10.22 -19.36
CA ASP A 672 1.55 -10.23 -20.52
C ASP A 672 2.59 -9.11 -20.39
N THR A 673 2.11 -7.87 -20.24
CA THR A 673 2.97 -6.72 -19.92
C THR A 673 2.25 -5.78 -18.97
N GLN A 674 2.86 -5.57 -17.80
CA GLN A 674 2.35 -4.72 -16.73
C GLN A 674 2.74 -3.24 -16.88
N TYR A 675 3.64 -2.93 -17.82
CA TYR A 675 4.22 -1.59 -17.95
C TYR A 675 3.31 -0.66 -18.77
N PRO A 676 2.88 0.51 -18.24
CA PRO A 676 1.94 1.44 -18.89
C PRO A 676 2.38 1.93 -20.28
N GLY A 677 3.69 1.91 -20.56
CA GLY A 677 4.24 2.30 -21.86
C GLY A 677 3.91 1.34 -23.02
N PHE A 678 3.31 0.18 -22.75
CA PHE A 678 2.99 -0.85 -23.74
C PHE A 678 1.51 -0.87 -24.18
N GLY A 679 0.83 0.26 -23.97
CA GLY A 679 -0.53 0.52 -24.43
C GLY A 679 -1.60 0.11 -23.44
N ASP A 680 -2.83 0.51 -23.70
CA ASP A 680 -3.93 0.50 -22.71
C ASP A 680 -4.22 -0.88 -22.09
N TRP A 681 -3.91 -1.98 -22.79
CA TRP A 681 -4.11 -3.34 -22.25
C TRP A 681 -3.14 -3.72 -21.12
N SER A 682 -2.06 -2.96 -20.90
CA SER A 682 -1.14 -3.25 -19.79
C SER A 682 -1.77 -3.01 -18.42
N SER A 683 -2.86 -2.25 -18.35
CA SER A 683 -3.66 -2.02 -17.15
C SER A 683 -4.99 -2.77 -17.17
N GLU A 684 -5.13 -3.83 -17.98
CA GLU A 684 -6.38 -4.57 -18.14
C GLU A 684 -6.19 -6.07 -17.94
N MET A 685 -7.21 -6.75 -17.42
CA MET A 685 -7.27 -8.22 -17.51
C MET A 685 -7.60 -8.66 -18.94
N SER A 686 -6.97 -9.76 -19.37
CA SER A 686 -7.35 -10.39 -20.62
C SER A 686 -8.79 -10.90 -20.57
N ASN A 687 -9.46 -10.86 -21.73
CA ASN A 687 -10.82 -11.35 -21.90
C ASN A 687 -10.93 -12.19 -23.17
N SER A 688 -12.10 -12.80 -23.39
CA SER A 688 -12.36 -13.66 -24.56
C SER A 688 -12.02 -13.04 -25.92
N THR A 689 -12.12 -11.71 -26.08
CA THR A 689 -11.77 -11.03 -27.34
C THR A 689 -10.26 -10.99 -27.59
N ARG A 690 -9.46 -11.10 -26.52
CA ARG A 690 -8.00 -11.24 -26.60
C ARG A 690 -7.55 -12.67 -26.97
N TYR A 691 -8.48 -13.64 -26.90
CA TYR A 691 -8.28 -15.03 -27.33
C TYR A 691 -9.20 -15.41 -28.50
N PRO A 692 -9.11 -14.72 -29.66
CA PRO A 692 -10.12 -14.82 -30.73
C PRO A 692 -10.18 -16.19 -31.42
N ASN A 693 -9.10 -16.97 -31.38
CA ASN A 693 -9.02 -18.31 -31.96
C ASN A 693 -7.88 -19.12 -31.32
N ASP A 694 -7.73 -20.39 -31.71
CA ASP A 694 -6.79 -21.33 -31.10
C ASP A 694 -5.31 -20.94 -31.27
N SER A 695 -4.96 -20.08 -32.23
CA SER A 695 -3.59 -19.59 -32.38
C SER A 695 -3.17 -18.58 -31.30
N TYR A 696 -4.12 -18.01 -30.55
CA TYR A 696 -3.88 -17.11 -29.41
C TYR A 696 -3.98 -17.84 -28.07
N LYS A 697 -4.57 -19.04 -28.07
CA LYS A 697 -4.83 -19.89 -26.90
C LYS A 697 -3.62 -20.76 -26.54
N ILE A 698 -2.46 -20.11 -26.54
CA ILE A 698 -1.14 -20.73 -26.38
C ILE A 698 -0.37 -20.10 -25.21
N THR A 699 -0.94 -19.14 -24.50
CA THR A 699 -0.33 -18.58 -23.29
C THR A 699 -0.31 -19.60 -22.17
N GLU A 700 0.58 -19.45 -21.17
CA GLU A 700 0.55 -20.29 -19.96
C GLU A 700 -0.79 -20.14 -19.23
N GLN A 701 -1.33 -18.92 -19.15
CA GLN A 701 -2.69 -18.65 -18.64
C GLN A 701 -3.73 -19.54 -19.31
N TRP A 702 -3.82 -19.52 -20.65
CA TRP A 702 -4.82 -20.33 -21.34
C TRP A 702 -4.53 -21.83 -21.20
N TYR A 703 -3.27 -22.24 -21.22
CA TYR A 703 -2.91 -23.66 -21.13
C TYR A 703 -3.26 -24.26 -19.75
N TYR A 704 -2.95 -23.56 -18.66
CA TYR A 704 -3.13 -24.06 -17.28
C TYR A 704 -4.52 -23.77 -16.70
N ASN A 705 -5.14 -22.66 -17.09
CA ASN A 705 -6.46 -22.25 -16.58
C ASN A 705 -7.60 -22.51 -17.56
N ILE A 706 -7.30 -22.68 -18.86
CA ILE A 706 -8.29 -22.92 -19.93
C ILE A 706 -9.30 -21.77 -20.06
N LYS A 707 -8.90 -20.58 -19.58
CA LYS A 707 -9.74 -19.39 -19.42
C LYS A 707 -8.87 -18.14 -19.50
N ASP A 708 -9.47 -17.03 -19.94
CA ASP A 708 -8.90 -15.69 -19.79
C ASP A 708 -8.99 -15.20 -18.33
N CYS A 709 -8.20 -14.17 -18.00
CA CYS A 709 -8.09 -13.64 -16.63
C CYS A 709 -9.43 -13.14 -16.07
N TRP A 710 -10.26 -12.47 -16.88
CA TRP A 710 -11.59 -12.02 -16.46
C TRP A 710 -12.51 -13.18 -16.09
N THR A 711 -12.53 -14.23 -16.92
CA THR A 711 -13.36 -15.42 -16.67
C THR A 711 -12.91 -16.19 -15.42
N ASP A 712 -11.60 -16.24 -15.16
CA ASP A 712 -11.06 -16.81 -13.93
C ASP A 712 -11.44 -15.98 -12.69
N PHE A 713 -11.26 -14.66 -12.76
CA PHE A 713 -11.61 -13.74 -11.68
C PHE A 713 -13.09 -13.82 -11.32
N GLU A 714 -13.97 -13.80 -12.33
CA GLU A 714 -15.41 -14.00 -12.15
C GLU A 714 -15.72 -15.35 -11.50
N THR A 715 -15.10 -16.44 -11.97
CA THR A 715 -15.30 -17.79 -11.39
C THR A 715 -14.98 -17.82 -9.88
N GLU A 716 -13.95 -17.11 -9.46
CA GLU A 716 -13.53 -17.12 -8.05
C GLU A 716 -14.37 -16.18 -7.17
N TYR A 717 -14.78 -15.02 -7.67
CA TYR A 717 -15.38 -13.99 -6.83
C TYR A 717 -16.89 -13.76 -7.04
N GLU A 718 -17.48 -14.19 -8.15
CA GLU A 718 -18.94 -14.13 -8.34
C GLU A 718 -19.62 -15.25 -7.57
N LYS A 719 -20.10 -14.94 -6.36
CA LYS A 719 -20.70 -15.91 -5.45
C LYS A 719 -21.92 -15.33 -4.74
N THR A 720 -22.88 -16.18 -4.41
CA THR A 720 -23.95 -15.84 -3.46
C THR A 720 -23.44 -16.08 -2.04
N ASN A 721 -23.26 -15.00 -1.30
CA ASN A 721 -22.74 -15.02 0.07
C ASN A 721 -23.85 -14.60 1.03
N ASN A 722 -24.13 -15.44 2.04
CA ASN A 722 -25.20 -15.19 3.01
C ASN A 722 -26.57 -14.86 2.36
N GLY A 723 -26.87 -15.49 1.22
CA GLY A 723 -28.12 -15.27 0.48
C GLY A 723 -28.17 -13.99 -0.37
N VAL A 724 -27.04 -13.29 -0.53
CA VAL A 724 -26.92 -12.10 -1.38
C VAL A 724 -25.95 -12.41 -2.52
N LEU A 725 -26.38 -12.23 -3.77
CA LEU A 725 -25.49 -12.37 -4.92
C LEU A 725 -24.50 -11.20 -4.96
N CYS A 726 -23.22 -11.52 -5.08
CA CYS A 726 -22.14 -10.55 -5.30
C CYS A 726 -21.67 -10.70 -6.75
N PRO A 727 -22.28 -9.99 -7.73
CA PRO A 727 -21.94 -10.14 -9.14
C PRO A 727 -20.57 -9.52 -9.45
N ILE A 728 -19.87 -10.07 -10.44
CA ILE A 728 -18.65 -9.49 -11.01
C ILE A 728 -19.01 -8.91 -12.39
N ILE A 729 -18.82 -7.60 -12.57
CA ILE A 729 -19.25 -6.91 -13.80
C ILE A 729 -18.04 -6.72 -14.72
N LYS A 730 -17.95 -7.58 -15.73
CA LYS A 730 -16.87 -7.56 -16.72
C LYS A 730 -17.02 -6.35 -17.66
N PRO A 731 -15.95 -5.94 -18.36
CA PRO A 731 -15.99 -4.83 -19.31
C PRO A 731 -17.14 -4.88 -20.32
N THR A 732 -17.47 -6.08 -20.82
CA THR A 732 -18.55 -6.30 -21.81
C THR A 732 -19.96 -6.05 -21.26
N GLU A 733 -20.12 -5.99 -19.95
CA GLU A 733 -21.40 -5.78 -19.26
C GLU A 733 -21.56 -4.31 -18.81
N ARG A 734 -20.54 -3.48 -19.06
CA ARG A 734 -20.53 -2.06 -18.69
C ARG A 734 -21.08 -1.17 -19.78
N THR A 735 -21.51 0.01 -19.35
CA THR A 735 -21.76 1.12 -20.28
C THR A 735 -20.43 1.78 -20.59
N LEU A 736 -19.90 1.56 -21.80
CA LEU A 736 -18.62 2.10 -22.25
C LEU A 736 -18.81 3.19 -23.31
N ASN A 737 -17.82 4.07 -23.46
CA ASN A 737 -17.79 5.01 -24.57
C ASN A 737 -17.72 4.27 -25.93
N PRO A 738 -18.29 4.83 -27.01
CA PRO A 738 -18.18 4.23 -28.33
C PRO A 738 -16.73 3.98 -28.74
N GLY A 739 -16.38 2.71 -28.98
CA GLY A 739 -15.04 2.28 -29.37
C GLY A 739 -14.14 1.80 -28.21
N SER A 740 -14.55 1.98 -26.95
CA SER A 740 -13.87 1.45 -25.77
C SER A 740 -14.28 0.01 -25.49
N THR A 741 -13.36 -0.80 -24.98
CA THR A 741 -13.58 -2.22 -24.61
C THR A 741 -13.43 -2.50 -23.11
N PHE A 742 -13.07 -1.48 -22.32
CA PHE A 742 -12.89 -1.46 -20.86
C PHE A 742 -13.06 0.00 -20.36
N LEU A 743 -13.11 0.21 -19.03
CA LEU A 743 -13.16 1.56 -18.48
C LEU A 743 -11.75 2.18 -18.54
N PRO A 744 -11.56 3.32 -19.22
CA PRO A 744 -10.24 3.92 -19.31
C PRO A 744 -9.77 4.42 -17.93
N GLY A 745 -8.58 4.01 -17.55
CA GLY A 745 -7.96 4.36 -16.28
C GLY A 745 -7.19 5.68 -16.23
N PRO A 746 -6.76 6.12 -15.03
CA PRO A 746 -7.14 5.54 -13.73
C PRO A 746 -8.56 5.95 -13.31
N ILE A 747 -9.41 4.96 -12.98
CA ILE A 747 -10.82 5.17 -12.61
C ILE A 747 -10.99 6.04 -11.36
N MET A 748 -10.24 5.75 -10.29
CA MET A 748 -10.32 6.48 -9.02
C MET A 748 -9.05 6.31 -8.18
N ASN A 749 -8.68 7.35 -7.44
CA ASN A 749 -7.63 7.25 -6.41
C ASN A 749 -8.20 6.61 -5.13
N VAL A 750 -8.25 5.28 -5.10
CA VAL A 750 -8.61 4.46 -3.92
C VAL A 750 -7.43 4.25 -2.97
N GLY A 751 -6.20 4.47 -3.43
CA GLY A 751 -4.98 4.42 -2.61
C GLY A 751 -4.99 5.43 -1.46
N LYS A 752 -5.78 6.51 -1.54
CA LYS A 752 -6.00 7.42 -0.39
C LYS A 752 -6.75 6.77 0.78
N GLU A 753 -7.51 5.71 0.51
CA GLU A 753 -8.31 4.96 1.51
C GLU A 753 -7.53 3.80 2.12
N LEU A 754 -6.38 3.45 1.54
CA LEU A 754 -5.50 2.39 2.03
C LEU A 754 -4.92 2.76 3.39
N ILE A 755 -5.19 1.93 4.39
CA ILE A 755 -4.54 1.99 5.70
C ILE A 755 -3.14 1.38 5.56
N THR A 756 -2.10 2.18 5.80
CA THR A 756 -0.73 1.67 5.85
C THR A 756 -0.19 1.76 7.26
N ASN A 757 0.07 0.61 7.89
CA ASN A 757 0.75 0.57 9.18
C ASN A 757 2.22 0.24 8.96
N ILE A 758 3.11 0.95 9.65
CA ILE A 758 4.55 0.76 9.51
C ILE A 758 5.13 0.38 10.87
N TYR A 759 5.89 -0.72 10.86
CA TYR A 759 6.54 -1.32 12.01
C TYR A 759 8.05 -1.33 11.78
N ASP A 760 8.66 -0.14 11.82
CA ASP A 760 10.10 0.04 11.67
C ASP A 760 10.82 -0.09 13.02
N LYS A 761 11.88 -0.89 13.06
CA LYS A 761 12.68 -1.10 14.28
C LYS A 761 13.63 0.06 14.56
N ASN A 762 13.99 0.81 13.52
CA ASN A 762 14.85 2.00 13.55
C ASN A 762 16.13 1.78 14.36
N THR A 763 17.01 0.90 13.87
CA THR A 763 18.27 0.58 14.56
C THR A 763 19.40 1.57 14.29
N GLY A 764 19.15 2.62 13.50
CA GLY A 764 20.16 3.57 13.05
C GLY A 764 20.97 3.10 11.84
N ALA A 765 20.51 2.02 11.17
CA ALA A 765 21.14 1.52 9.97
C ALA A 765 21.02 2.53 8.81
N GLY A 766 22.04 2.56 7.96
CA GLY A 766 22.10 3.48 6.82
C GLY A 766 22.72 2.86 5.58
N ASP A 767 23.03 3.72 4.61
CA ASP A 767 23.65 3.26 3.37
C ASP A 767 25.16 3.43 3.45
N TYR A 768 25.88 2.45 2.92
CA TYR A 768 27.32 2.49 2.73
C TYR A 768 27.67 2.36 1.25
N ASN A 769 28.16 3.45 0.68
CA ASN A 769 28.51 3.55 -0.73
C ASN A 769 29.97 3.10 -0.92
N ILE A 770 30.18 2.18 -1.85
CA ILE A 770 31.50 1.62 -2.16
C ILE A 770 31.78 1.65 -3.66
N ARG A 771 33.06 1.65 -4.02
CA ARG A 771 33.54 1.40 -5.37
C ARG A 771 34.64 0.35 -5.33
N VAL A 772 34.42 -0.76 -6.02
CA VAL A 772 35.30 -1.94 -5.95
C VAL A 772 36.31 -1.92 -7.10
N LYS A 773 37.60 -2.06 -6.76
CA LYS A 773 38.70 -2.02 -7.73
C LYS A 773 39.70 -3.14 -7.49
N ASP A 774 40.49 -3.47 -8.50
CA ASP A 774 41.67 -4.30 -8.37
C ASP A 774 42.88 -3.50 -7.82
N ALA A 775 43.98 -4.20 -7.53
CA ALA A 775 45.22 -3.57 -7.05
C ALA A 775 45.91 -2.63 -8.08
N ALA A 776 45.52 -2.70 -9.36
CA ALA A 776 45.99 -1.78 -10.40
C ALA A 776 45.09 -0.53 -10.54
N GLY A 777 43.99 -0.47 -9.78
CA GLY A 777 43.02 0.64 -9.79
C GLY A 777 41.95 0.52 -10.86
N ASN A 778 41.83 -0.63 -11.55
CA ASN A 778 40.75 -0.88 -12.49
C ASN A 778 39.47 -1.26 -11.73
N ASP A 779 38.31 -0.80 -12.22
CA ASP A 779 37.03 -1.19 -11.63
C ASP A 779 36.77 -2.68 -11.85
N LEU A 780 36.40 -3.37 -10.77
CA LEU A 780 35.93 -4.75 -10.85
C LEU A 780 34.42 -4.74 -10.99
N ILE A 781 33.90 -5.59 -11.88
CA ILE A 781 32.47 -5.70 -12.17
C ILE A 781 31.92 -7.01 -11.60
N ARG A 782 30.62 -7.03 -11.27
CA ARG A 782 29.92 -8.20 -10.75
C ARG A 782 30.57 -8.82 -9.51
N THR A 783 31.19 -7.98 -8.68
CA THR A 783 31.60 -8.36 -7.32
C THR A 783 30.35 -8.64 -6.50
N TRP A 784 30.23 -9.87 -6.01
CA TRP A 784 29.21 -10.26 -5.05
C TRP A 784 29.52 -9.64 -3.69
N ILE A 785 28.50 -9.05 -3.05
CA ILE A 785 28.63 -8.31 -1.79
C ILE A 785 27.58 -8.83 -0.82
N ASP A 786 28.06 -9.31 0.32
CA ASP A 786 27.23 -9.76 1.44
C ASP A 786 27.50 -8.89 2.68
N LEU A 787 26.43 -8.49 3.37
CA LEU A 787 26.49 -7.72 4.61
C LEU A 787 26.30 -8.65 5.81
N TYR A 788 27.34 -8.79 6.62
CA TYR A 788 27.37 -9.57 7.84
C TYR A 788 27.06 -8.66 9.03
N LYS A 789 25.93 -8.92 9.67
CA LYS A 789 25.47 -8.27 10.91
C LYS A 789 25.59 -9.26 12.07
N PRO A 790 25.57 -8.81 13.34
CA PRO A 790 25.71 -9.71 14.49
C PRO A 790 24.76 -10.91 14.52
N LYS A 791 23.54 -10.77 13.97
CA LYS A 791 22.49 -11.82 14.00
C LYS A 791 21.99 -12.26 12.63
N SER A 792 22.55 -11.72 11.54
CA SER A 792 22.05 -12.03 10.20
C SER A 792 23.11 -11.76 9.13
N ILE A 793 23.02 -12.51 8.04
CA ILE A 793 23.72 -12.20 6.79
C ILE A 793 22.67 -11.77 5.79
N ILE A 794 22.93 -10.67 5.10
CA ILE A 794 22.05 -10.10 4.09
C ILE A 794 22.79 -10.08 2.77
N GLN A 795 22.29 -10.83 1.78
CA GLN A 795 22.81 -10.79 0.43
C GLN A 795 22.45 -9.46 -0.22
N GLN A 796 23.44 -8.63 -0.52
CA GLN A 796 23.18 -7.32 -1.11
C GLN A 796 23.13 -7.39 -2.65
N GLY A 797 23.85 -8.34 -3.24
CA GLY A 797 23.88 -8.60 -4.69
C GLY A 797 25.21 -8.22 -5.32
N MET A 798 25.18 -7.61 -6.51
CA MET A 798 26.38 -7.34 -7.31
C MET A 798 26.54 -5.86 -7.64
N ASN A 799 27.80 -5.41 -7.73
CA ASN A 799 28.15 -4.07 -8.20
C ASN A 799 27.98 -3.87 -9.71
N THR A 800 27.94 -2.59 -10.09
CA THR A 800 27.72 -2.17 -11.47
C THR A 800 28.99 -2.26 -12.31
N SER A 801 28.88 -1.93 -13.61
CA SER A 801 30.01 -1.95 -14.55
C SER A 801 31.12 -0.93 -14.25
N ASP A 802 30.85 0.09 -13.43
CA ASP A 802 31.84 1.10 -13.02
C ASP A 802 32.42 0.84 -11.62
N GLY A 803 32.18 -0.35 -11.07
CA GLY A 803 32.64 -0.75 -9.75
C GLY A 803 31.74 -0.29 -8.59
N SER A 804 30.77 0.61 -8.84
CA SER A 804 29.98 1.25 -7.79
C SER A 804 28.87 0.34 -7.23
N PHE A 805 28.63 0.44 -5.93
CA PHE A 805 27.55 -0.25 -5.23
C PHE A 805 27.06 0.53 -3.99
N LYS A 806 25.78 0.36 -3.66
CA LYS A 806 25.15 0.92 -2.47
C LYS A 806 24.68 -0.22 -1.56
N VAL A 807 25.38 -0.43 -0.45
CA VAL A 807 24.96 -1.34 0.62
C VAL A 807 23.85 -0.66 1.41
N ILE A 808 22.75 -1.36 1.68
CA ILE A 808 21.60 -0.85 2.45
C ILE A 808 21.44 -1.61 3.76
N GLY A 809 20.96 -0.92 4.80
CA GLY A 809 20.73 -1.51 6.12
C GLY A 809 22.00 -1.86 6.89
N ALA A 810 23.11 -1.17 6.61
CA ALA A 810 24.37 -1.36 7.30
C ALA A 810 24.45 -0.51 8.58
N ASN A 811 25.13 -1.01 9.61
CA ASN A 811 25.55 -0.27 10.80
C ASN A 811 27.07 -0.08 10.77
N ILE A 812 27.57 0.91 11.52
CA ILE A 812 29.01 1.01 11.79
C ILE A 812 29.47 -0.29 12.45
N ASP A 813 30.64 -0.78 12.04
CA ASP A 813 31.26 -2.05 12.46
C ASP A 813 30.62 -3.33 11.91
N ASP A 814 29.53 -3.26 11.13
CA ASP A 814 29.10 -4.40 10.30
C ASP A 814 30.23 -4.76 9.31
N VAL A 815 30.23 -6.00 8.82
CA VAL A 815 31.28 -6.53 7.94
C VAL A 815 30.74 -6.76 6.53
N LEU A 816 31.52 -6.39 5.53
CA LEU A 816 31.25 -6.68 4.13
C LEU A 816 32.20 -7.77 3.66
N ASN A 817 31.63 -8.86 3.16
CA ASN A 817 32.36 -9.90 2.47
C ASN A 817 32.13 -9.71 0.96
N MET A 818 33.23 -9.55 0.23
CA MET A 818 33.20 -9.27 -1.20
C MET A 818 34.01 -10.29 -1.98
N VAL A 819 33.45 -10.81 -3.07
CA VAL A 819 34.13 -11.75 -3.96
C VAL A 819 33.84 -11.45 -5.43
N THR A 820 34.89 -11.46 -6.26
CA THR A 820 34.78 -11.44 -7.72
C THR A 820 35.43 -12.70 -8.26
N ILE A 821 34.73 -13.42 -9.14
CA ILE A 821 35.24 -14.62 -9.78
C ILE A 821 35.24 -14.41 -11.28
N ASP A 822 36.43 -14.34 -11.87
CA ASP A 822 36.61 -14.39 -13.33
C ASP A 822 36.86 -15.83 -13.74
N ARG A 823 35.82 -16.49 -14.27
CA ARG A 823 35.86 -17.89 -14.68
C ARG A 823 36.67 -18.14 -15.95
N ASP A 824 36.97 -17.09 -16.73
CA ASP A 824 37.74 -17.22 -17.97
C ASP A 824 39.24 -17.23 -17.70
N SER A 825 39.70 -16.30 -16.86
CA SER A 825 41.09 -16.26 -16.40
C SER A 825 41.33 -17.17 -15.20
N ASN A 826 40.27 -17.74 -14.62
CA ASN A 826 40.24 -18.43 -13.34
C ASN A 826 40.91 -17.62 -12.21
N VAL A 827 40.60 -16.32 -12.16
CA VAL A 827 41.11 -15.42 -11.13
C VAL A 827 40.01 -15.11 -10.13
N ILE A 828 40.35 -15.18 -8.85
CA ILE A 828 39.47 -14.79 -7.75
C ILE A 828 40.03 -13.55 -7.09
N TYR A 829 39.15 -12.59 -6.81
CA TYR A 829 39.42 -11.45 -5.96
C TYR A 829 38.53 -11.52 -4.72
N THR A 830 39.08 -11.22 -3.55
CA THR A 830 38.36 -11.24 -2.27
C THR A 830 38.71 -10.00 -1.46
N GLN A 831 37.76 -9.54 -0.64
CA GLN A 831 38.03 -8.56 0.41
C GLN A 831 37.03 -8.68 1.56
N ILE A 832 37.50 -8.42 2.77
CA ILE A 832 36.68 -8.23 3.95
C ILE A 832 36.86 -6.78 4.41
N GLU A 833 35.78 -6.01 4.47
CA GLU A 833 35.82 -4.60 4.86
C GLU A 833 34.85 -4.34 6.02
N LYS A 834 35.28 -3.58 7.02
CA LYS A 834 34.37 -3.08 8.06
C LYS A 834 33.67 -1.81 7.59
N VAL A 835 32.37 -1.71 7.84
CA VAL A 835 31.60 -0.50 7.59
C VAL A 835 32.07 0.60 8.55
N LYS A 836 32.78 1.59 8.00
CA LYS A 836 33.40 2.69 8.77
C LYS A 836 32.45 3.85 9.05
N SER A 837 31.42 4.01 8.23
CA SER A 837 30.45 5.09 8.32
C SER A 837 29.17 4.67 7.61
N VAL A 838 28.05 5.30 7.96
CA VAL A 838 26.78 5.11 7.25
C VAL A 838 26.15 6.48 7.04
N SER A 839 25.50 6.66 5.89
CA SER A 839 24.80 7.90 5.60
C SER A 839 23.46 7.94 6.34
N GLY A 840 23.30 8.93 7.23
CA GLY A 840 22.05 9.19 7.96
C GLY A 840 21.21 10.38 7.45
N VAL A 841 21.69 11.14 6.45
CA VAL A 841 20.98 12.31 5.87
C VAL A 841 21.31 12.44 4.37
N ASP A 842 20.31 12.87 3.59
CA ASP A 842 20.31 13.06 2.14
C ASP A 842 21.55 13.75 1.54
N LYS A 843 21.97 13.25 0.37
CA LYS A 843 22.86 13.95 -0.57
C LYS A 843 22.05 14.53 -1.73
N LYS A 844 22.59 15.57 -2.38
CA LYS A 844 21.91 16.29 -3.48
C LYS A 844 21.61 15.36 -4.67
N LYS A 845 20.45 15.61 -5.31
CA LYS A 845 19.76 14.76 -6.31
C LYS A 845 20.53 14.35 -7.57
N GLU A 846 21.70 14.92 -7.88
CA GLU A 846 22.30 14.84 -9.23
C GLU A 846 23.72 14.26 -9.27
N GLN A 847 24.27 13.74 -8.16
CA GLN A 847 25.63 13.18 -8.12
C GLN A 847 25.64 11.65 -8.22
N THR A 848 26.46 11.12 -9.13
CA THR A 848 26.86 9.71 -9.14
C THR A 848 27.54 9.32 -7.82
N LEU A 849 27.43 8.05 -7.39
CA LEU A 849 28.07 7.52 -6.17
C LEU A 849 29.56 7.88 -6.04
N VAL A 850 30.22 8.10 -7.19
CA VAL A 850 31.66 8.28 -7.38
C VAL A 850 32.27 9.37 -6.49
N ASP A 851 31.55 10.45 -6.17
CA ASP A 851 32.14 11.58 -5.45
C ASP A 851 32.37 11.31 -3.95
N ASP A 852 31.72 10.29 -3.37
CA ASP A 852 31.76 9.99 -1.93
C ASP A 852 31.83 8.49 -1.59
N ALA A 853 32.09 7.63 -2.57
CA ALA A 853 32.22 6.19 -2.35
C ALA A 853 33.55 5.85 -1.68
N ASN A 854 33.53 4.90 -0.74
CA ASN A 854 34.77 4.34 -0.22
C ASN A 854 35.38 3.41 -1.28
N GLU A 855 36.60 3.70 -1.71
CA GLU A 855 37.32 2.82 -2.62
C GLU A 855 37.80 1.57 -1.88
N ILE A 856 37.37 0.40 -2.37
CA ILE A 856 37.73 -0.90 -1.84
C ILE A 856 38.66 -1.57 -2.84
N ILE A 857 39.92 -1.78 -2.44
CA ILE A 857 40.90 -2.50 -3.23
C ILE A 857 40.80 -3.99 -2.91
N MET A 858 40.41 -4.78 -3.89
CA MET A 858 40.26 -6.22 -3.75
C MET A 858 41.61 -6.93 -3.89
N ARG A 859 41.84 -7.94 -3.06
CA ARG A 859 43.04 -8.77 -3.09
C ARG A 859 42.83 -9.95 -4.04
N LYS A 860 43.78 -10.19 -4.94
CA LYS A 860 43.79 -11.41 -5.75
C LYS A 860 44.18 -12.61 -4.88
N VAL A 861 43.37 -13.67 -4.90
CA VAL A 861 43.67 -14.93 -4.19
C VAL A 861 44.83 -15.63 -4.91
N ASN A 862 45.86 -16.02 -4.14
CA ASN A 862 47.03 -16.67 -4.69
C ASN A 862 46.87 -18.19 -4.69
N GLY A 863 46.76 -18.78 -5.88
CA GLY A 863 46.59 -20.22 -6.06
C GLY A 863 45.35 -20.57 -6.84
N TYR A 864 45.16 -21.87 -7.06
CA TYR A 864 44.04 -22.44 -7.82
C TYR A 864 43.26 -23.39 -6.92
N PHE A 865 42.07 -22.99 -6.50
CA PHE A 865 41.24 -23.67 -5.49
C PHE A 865 39.88 -24.05 -6.09
N ASN A 866 39.88 -25.08 -6.93
CA ASN A 866 38.65 -25.59 -7.52
C ASN A 866 37.96 -26.53 -6.55
N GLN A 867 36.63 -26.38 -6.43
CA GLN A 867 35.86 -27.21 -5.51
C GLN A 867 34.47 -27.60 -6.00
N VAL A 868 34.00 -28.75 -5.52
CA VAL A 868 32.61 -29.19 -5.66
C VAL A 868 32.05 -29.39 -4.26
N ASN A 869 31.08 -28.56 -3.89
CA ASN A 869 30.45 -28.56 -2.58
C ASN A 869 29.15 -29.36 -2.62
N ILE A 870 28.97 -30.28 -1.68
CA ILE A 870 27.85 -31.23 -1.63
C ILE A 870 27.27 -31.30 -0.22
N TRP A 871 25.96 -31.50 -0.16
CA TRP A 871 25.19 -31.82 1.04
C TRP A 871 24.51 -33.17 0.89
N GLU A 872 24.51 -33.95 1.97
CA GLU A 872 23.85 -35.24 2.04
C GLU A 872 23.16 -35.46 3.38
N PHE A 873 21.87 -35.78 3.36
CA PHE A 873 21.21 -36.30 4.56
C PHE A 873 21.69 -37.70 4.90
N ASP A 874 21.96 -37.95 6.18
CA ASP A 874 22.16 -39.30 6.72
C ASP A 874 20.83 -40.00 7.05
N GLU A 875 20.90 -41.24 7.54
CA GLU A 875 19.74 -42.05 7.95
C GLU A 875 18.91 -41.42 9.10
N ASN A 876 19.49 -40.48 9.84
CA ASN A 876 18.88 -39.77 10.98
C ASN A 876 18.43 -38.34 10.63
N ALA A 877 18.44 -37.96 9.35
CA ALA A 877 18.15 -36.62 8.85
C ALA A 877 19.16 -35.53 9.27
N ASN A 878 20.36 -35.90 9.72
CA ASN A 878 21.46 -34.96 9.88
C ASN A 878 22.07 -34.64 8.52
N LEU A 879 22.59 -33.43 8.37
CA LEU A 879 23.11 -32.95 7.10
C LEU A 879 24.63 -32.99 7.11
N ASN A 880 25.23 -33.74 6.19
CA ASN A 880 26.68 -33.84 6.02
C ASN A 880 27.13 -32.92 4.90
N PHE A 881 28.05 -32.01 5.21
CA PHE A 881 28.74 -31.19 4.22
C PHE A 881 30.05 -31.82 3.78
N LYS A 882 30.27 -31.79 2.47
CA LYS A 882 31.46 -32.29 1.80
C LYS A 882 31.94 -31.23 0.80
N SER A 883 33.23 -30.95 0.77
CA SER A 883 33.87 -30.10 -0.22
C SER A 883 35.04 -30.86 -0.85
N TYR A 884 34.84 -31.29 -2.09
CA TYR A 884 35.88 -31.95 -2.89
C TYR A 884 36.79 -30.88 -3.47
N VAL A 885 38.09 -30.96 -3.20
CA VAL A 885 39.08 -29.94 -3.57
C VAL A 885 40.14 -30.51 -4.51
N ASN A 886 40.80 -29.65 -5.27
CA ASN A 886 41.93 -30.06 -6.12
C ASN A 886 43.26 -30.19 -5.36
N LYS A 887 43.36 -29.61 -4.16
CA LYS A 887 44.52 -29.69 -3.26
C LYS A 887 44.09 -29.35 -1.82
N GLU A 888 44.88 -29.79 -0.85
CA GLU A 888 44.73 -29.37 0.54
C GLU A 888 44.95 -27.85 0.66
N PHE A 889 44.16 -27.18 1.52
CA PHE A 889 44.40 -25.77 1.85
C PHE A 889 45.67 -25.62 2.69
N SER A 890 46.28 -24.44 2.62
CA SER A 890 47.52 -24.16 3.33
C SER A 890 47.39 -24.22 4.86
N GLN A 891 46.15 -24.08 5.37
CA GLN A 891 45.75 -24.38 6.74
C GLN A 891 44.35 -25.00 6.74
N SER A 892 44.01 -25.73 7.81
CA SER A 892 42.68 -26.33 7.96
C SER A 892 41.58 -25.27 7.87
N PRO A 893 40.69 -25.35 6.86
CA PRO A 893 39.61 -24.39 6.70
C PRO A 893 38.52 -24.61 7.76
N ARG A 894 37.69 -23.59 7.96
CA ARG A 894 36.51 -23.66 8.82
C ARG A 894 35.28 -23.31 8.03
N LEU A 895 34.19 -23.99 8.33
CA LEU A 895 32.89 -23.58 7.84
C LEU A 895 32.26 -22.59 8.82
N GLU A 896 31.92 -21.42 8.31
CA GLU A 896 31.24 -20.34 9.01
C GLU A 896 29.73 -20.45 8.81
N LEU A 897 28.98 -20.50 9.91
CA LEU A 897 27.53 -20.60 9.93
C LEU A 897 26.92 -19.42 10.71
N PRO A 898 26.02 -18.64 10.11
CA PRO A 898 25.24 -17.66 10.85
C PRO A 898 24.19 -18.39 11.71
N THR A 899 24.29 -18.24 13.04
CA THR A 899 23.38 -18.91 14.00
C THR A 899 22.14 -18.09 14.36
N GLY A 900 22.05 -16.84 13.89
CA GLY A 900 21.03 -15.90 14.38
C GLY A 900 21.32 -15.32 15.77
N LEU A 901 22.43 -15.71 16.40
CA LEU A 901 22.93 -15.21 17.69
C LEU A 901 24.13 -14.29 17.47
N ASP A 902 24.51 -13.51 18.49
CA ASP A 902 25.64 -12.52 18.42
C ASP A 902 27.02 -13.16 18.18
N PHE A 903 27.08 -14.47 17.98
CA PHE A 903 28.30 -15.22 17.70
C PHE A 903 28.09 -16.13 16.48
N THR A 904 29.00 -16.00 15.53
CA THR A 904 29.11 -16.91 14.40
C THR A 904 29.59 -18.28 14.88
N ASP A 905 28.98 -19.34 14.39
CA ASP A 905 29.41 -20.69 14.70
C ASP A 905 30.40 -21.18 13.65
N PHE A 906 31.43 -21.86 14.13
CA PHE A 906 32.49 -22.38 13.29
C PHE A 906 32.54 -23.89 13.43
N ARG A 907 32.53 -24.59 12.30
CA ARG A 907 32.77 -26.03 12.24
C ARG A 907 34.13 -26.26 11.61
N ASP A 908 35.02 -26.91 12.34
CA ASP A 908 36.28 -27.38 11.76
C ASP A 908 35.97 -28.42 10.68
N LEU A 909 36.61 -28.28 9.53
CA LEU A 909 36.47 -29.22 8.44
C LEU A 909 37.58 -30.27 8.54
N THR A 910 37.20 -31.55 8.56
CA THR A 910 38.16 -32.67 8.60
C THR A 910 38.61 -33.02 7.19
N PHE A 911 39.93 -33.08 6.96
CA PHE A 911 40.51 -33.44 5.66
C PHE A 911 40.78 -34.94 5.55
N ASP A 912 40.30 -35.58 4.48
CA ASP A 912 40.73 -36.91 4.06
C ASP A 912 41.63 -36.79 2.82
N ASN A 913 42.93 -37.05 3.03
CA ASN A 913 43.96 -36.94 2.00
C ASN A 913 43.81 -37.97 0.86
N ASN A 914 43.16 -39.11 1.09
CA ASN A 914 42.99 -40.14 0.05
C ASN A 914 41.92 -39.74 -0.97
N GLN A 915 40.92 -38.97 -0.54
CA GLN A 915 39.77 -38.55 -1.35
C GLN A 915 39.80 -37.06 -1.72
N LEU A 916 40.76 -36.29 -1.20
CA LEU A 916 40.87 -34.84 -1.35
C LEU A 916 39.57 -34.12 -0.99
N ILE A 917 39.02 -34.46 0.18
CA ILE A 917 37.72 -33.99 0.66
C ILE A 917 37.83 -33.38 2.05
N TYR A 918 37.17 -32.25 2.23
CA TYR A 918 36.84 -31.68 3.52
C TYR A 918 35.41 -31.99 3.90
N SER A 919 35.15 -32.39 5.15
CA SER A 919 33.78 -32.68 5.59
C SER A 919 33.47 -32.26 7.03
N CYS A 920 32.20 -31.98 7.30
CA CYS A 920 31.63 -31.82 8.64
C CYS A 920 30.14 -32.21 8.65
N THR A 921 29.57 -32.44 9.83
CA THR A 921 28.15 -32.81 10.02
C THR A 921 27.43 -31.72 10.82
N PHE A 922 26.19 -31.43 10.44
CA PHE A 922 25.28 -30.55 11.17
C PHE A 922 24.14 -31.34 11.80
N ASP A 923 23.72 -30.91 12.99
CA ASP A 923 22.47 -31.34 13.57
C ASP A 923 21.28 -30.60 12.93
N THR A 924 20.05 -30.91 13.36
CA THR A 924 18.81 -30.35 12.80
C THR A 924 18.55 -28.88 13.14
N THR A 925 19.56 -28.11 13.59
CA THR A 925 19.38 -26.72 14.09
C THR A 925 19.67 -25.62 13.07
N LEU A 926 20.01 -25.98 11.82
CA LEU A 926 20.19 -25.01 10.74
C LEU A 926 18.87 -24.28 10.43
N ASN A 927 19.00 -22.98 10.11
CA ASN A 927 17.89 -22.21 9.53
C ASN A 927 17.45 -22.87 8.22
N LYS A 928 16.21 -22.64 7.80
CA LYS A 928 15.72 -23.20 6.53
C LYS A 928 16.46 -22.65 5.32
N ARG A 929 17.00 -21.44 5.38
CA ARG A 929 17.67 -20.78 4.25
C ARG A 929 18.79 -19.91 4.79
N GLY A 930 19.86 -19.74 4.04
CA GLY A 930 20.93 -18.83 4.44
C GLY A 930 22.18 -18.90 3.57
N LEU A 931 23.21 -18.22 4.05
CA LEU A 931 24.56 -18.26 3.51
C LEU A 931 25.47 -18.99 4.49
N LEU A 932 26.34 -19.86 3.99
CA LEU A 932 27.49 -20.41 4.70
C LEU A 932 28.76 -20.06 3.94
N SER A 933 29.90 -19.99 4.62
CA SER A 933 31.17 -19.74 3.95
C SER A 933 32.29 -20.67 4.41
N ILE A 934 33.08 -21.17 3.47
CA ILE A 934 34.34 -21.84 3.78
C ILE A 934 35.39 -20.75 3.97
N ASN A 935 35.88 -20.56 5.19
CA ASN A 935 37.01 -19.69 5.47
C ASN A 935 38.30 -20.50 5.33
N ALA A 936 39.12 -20.13 4.35
CA ALA A 936 40.32 -20.84 3.94
C ALA A 936 41.52 -19.90 3.82
N TYR A 937 42.69 -20.48 3.57
CA TYR A 937 43.94 -19.77 3.36
C TYR A 937 44.51 -20.11 2.00
N ASP A 938 45.03 -19.11 1.33
CA ASP A 938 45.61 -19.26 0.00
C ASP A 938 47.10 -19.64 0.04
N ASP A 939 47.76 -19.71 -1.12
CA ASP A 939 49.16 -20.12 -1.21
C ASP A 939 50.13 -19.09 -0.63
N SER A 940 49.71 -17.84 -0.41
CA SER A 940 50.46 -16.82 0.33
C SER A 940 50.11 -16.75 1.81
N GLN A 941 49.31 -17.70 2.33
CA GLN A 941 48.83 -17.74 3.71
C GLN A 941 47.90 -16.59 4.08
N ASP A 942 47.28 -15.94 3.09
CA ASP A 942 46.27 -14.92 3.31
C ASP A 942 44.89 -15.57 3.33
N SER A 943 43.99 -15.08 4.19
CA SER A 943 42.63 -15.61 4.27
C SER A 943 41.80 -15.21 3.05
N PHE A 944 40.92 -16.10 2.66
CA PHE A 944 39.81 -15.85 1.74
C PHE A 944 38.61 -16.69 2.15
N PHE A 945 37.46 -16.41 1.57
CA PHE A 945 36.24 -17.14 1.86
C PHE A 945 35.58 -17.65 0.58
N VAL A 946 34.82 -18.74 0.69
CA VAL A 946 33.98 -19.24 -0.39
C VAL A 946 32.52 -19.18 0.04
N PRO A 947 31.71 -18.27 -0.53
CA PRO A 947 30.30 -18.16 -0.19
C PRO A 947 29.49 -19.28 -0.84
N ILE A 948 28.49 -19.75 -0.10
CA ILE A 948 27.62 -20.84 -0.48
C ILE A 948 26.22 -20.51 0.05
N SER A 949 25.23 -20.45 -0.84
CA SER A 949 23.83 -20.27 -0.49
C SER A 949 23.18 -21.62 -0.26
N TYR A 950 22.17 -21.69 0.61
CA TYR A 950 21.42 -22.92 0.82
C TYR A 950 19.95 -22.69 1.15
N SER A 951 19.12 -23.69 0.83
CA SER A 951 17.74 -23.82 1.26
C SER A 951 17.44 -25.25 1.71
N ILE A 952 16.54 -25.39 2.68
CA ILE A 952 16.01 -26.61 3.27
C ILE A 952 14.50 -26.42 3.37
N THR A 953 13.75 -27.25 2.65
CA THR A 953 12.29 -27.15 2.57
C THR A 953 11.66 -28.53 2.74
N GLY A 954 10.34 -28.57 2.98
CA GLY A 954 9.56 -29.79 2.96
C GLY A 954 9.40 -30.36 1.54
N PHE A 955 8.67 -31.46 1.42
CA PHE A 955 8.29 -31.94 0.09
C PHE A 955 7.27 -31.00 -0.57
N SER A 956 7.62 -30.56 -1.76
CA SER A 956 6.74 -29.93 -2.73
C SER A 956 7.01 -30.58 -4.08
N SER A 957 6.01 -30.61 -4.96
CA SER A 957 6.19 -31.10 -6.33
C SER A 957 7.01 -30.14 -7.21
N PHE A 958 7.31 -28.94 -6.70
CA PHE A 958 8.24 -27.96 -7.29
C PHE A 958 9.06 -27.31 -6.20
N ILE A 959 10.38 -27.30 -6.38
CA ILE A 959 11.34 -26.76 -5.43
C ILE A 959 12.30 -25.84 -6.16
N THR A 960 12.44 -24.62 -5.66
CA THR A 960 13.40 -23.63 -6.14
C THR A 960 14.61 -23.54 -5.21
N GLY A 961 15.80 -23.42 -5.79
CA GLY A 961 17.06 -23.23 -5.06
C GLY A 961 17.17 -21.85 -4.42
N PRO A 962 18.16 -21.67 -3.53
CA PRO A 962 18.28 -20.47 -2.71
C PRO A 962 18.49 -19.16 -3.49
N ASP A 963 19.12 -19.23 -4.67
CA ASP A 963 19.41 -18.06 -5.51
C ASP A 963 18.43 -17.93 -6.70
N GLY A 964 17.40 -18.79 -6.79
CA GLY A 964 16.40 -18.78 -7.87
C GLY A 964 16.88 -19.35 -9.22
N ASP A 965 18.10 -19.86 -9.28
CA ASP A 965 18.78 -20.32 -10.49
C ASP A 965 18.74 -21.84 -10.67
N VAL A 966 18.14 -22.60 -9.75
CA VAL A 966 17.85 -24.03 -9.94
C VAL A 966 16.43 -24.34 -9.54
N ASN A 967 15.77 -25.17 -10.34
CA ASN A 967 14.39 -25.60 -10.14
C ASN A 967 14.30 -27.12 -10.30
N LEU A 968 13.54 -27.77 -9.43
CA LEU A 968 13.30 -29.21 -9.44
C LEU A 968 11.79 -29.47 -9.47
N TYR A 969 11.35 -30.22 -10.47
CA TYR A 969 9.96 -30.67 -10.60
C TYR A 969 9.91 -32.17 -10.27
N LEU A 970 9.13 -32.52 -9.26
CA LEU A 970 9.10 -33.84 -8.64
C LEU A 970 7.77 -34.54 -8.92
N ASP A 971 7.84 -35.82 -9.25
CA ASP A 971 6.66 -36.68 -9.41
C ASP A 971 6.03 -37.02 -8.04
N GLN A 972 4.71 -37.23 -8.02
CA GLN A 972 3.93 -37.54 -6.82
C GLN A 972 4.34 -38.84 -6.08
N THR A 973 5.06 -39.75 -6.73
CA THR A 973 5.64 -40.96 -6.10
C THR A 973 6.79 -40.65 -5.14
N ASN A 974 7.24 -39.40 -5.08
CA ASN A 974 8.21 -38.93 -4.09
C ASN A 974 7.54 -38.46 -2.78
N ASP A 975 6.26 -38.78 -2.55
CA ASP A 975 5.47 -38.36 -1.38
C ASP A 975 6.02 -38.82 -0.02
N THR A 976 6.93 -39.81 -0.02
CA THR A 976 7.64 -40.26 1.19
C THR A 976 8.79 -39.33 1.59
N ILE A 977 9.25 -38.45 0.69
CA ILE A 977 10.31 -37.50 1.00
C ILE A 977 9.72 -36.44 1.93
N SER A 978 10.41 -36.17 3.02
CA SER A 978 9.97 -35.20 4.05
C SER A 978 10.78 -33.92 4.04
N LYS A 979 12.02 -33.96 3.53
CA LYS A 979 12.91 -32.80 3.42
C LYS A 979 13.70 -32.81 2.12
N PHE A 980 13.91 -31.63 1.57
CA PHE A 980 14.88 -31.35 0.52
C PHE A 980 15.88 -30.34 1.03
N ALA A 981 17.14 -30.49 0.64
CA ALA A 981 18.12 -29.44 0.82
C ALA A 981 18.84 -29.18 -0.51
N ILE A 982 18.95 -27.90 -0.86
CA ILE A 982 19.65 -27.42 -2.04
C ILE A 982 20.76 -26.48 -1.57
N LEU A 983 21.97 -26.73 -2.04
CA LEU A 983 23.14 -25.88 -1.83
C LEU A 983 23.59 -25.35 -3.19
N SER A 984 23.81 -24.04 -3.29
CA SER A 984 24.29 -23.36 -4.49
C SER A 984 25.63 -22.70 -4.23
N CYS A 985 26.60 -22.90 -5.12
CA CYS A 985 27.92 -22.26 -5.03
C CYS A 985 28.37 -21.75 -6.40
N GLY A 986 28.63 -20.43 -6.48
CA GLY A 986 29.12 -19.78 -7.69
C GLY A 986 30.64 -19.76 -7.86
N PHE A 987 31.39 -20.37 -6.93
CA PHE A 987 32.86 -20.38 -6.91
C PHE A 987 33.47 -21.23 -8.05
N LEU A 988 34.80 -21.16 -8.22
CA LEU A 988 35.51 -21.99 -9.20
C LEU A 988 35.31 -23.48 -8.89
N THR A 989 34.86 -24.22 -9.89
CA THR A 989 34.59 -25.64 -9.77
C THR A 989 35.62 -26.52 -10.48
N SER A 990 35.65 -27.82 -10.14
CA SER A 990 36.51 -28.79 -10.80
C SER A 990 36.28 -28.79 -12.31
N ARG A 991 37.37 -28.90 -13.09
CA ARG A 991 37.31 -29.01 -14.55
C ARG A 991 37.45 -30.47 -15.02
N ASN A 992 37.63 -31.41 -14.09
CA ASN A 992 37.85 -32.82 -14.42
C ASN A 992 36.59 -33.43 -15.07
N GLY A 993 36.78 -34.13 -16.19
CA GLY A 993 35.67 -34.73 -16.95
C GLY A 993 35.01 -33.80 -17.97
N LEU A 994 35.46 -32.54 -18.06
CA LEU A 994 34.98 -31.56 -19.04
C LEU A 994 35.90 -31.46 -20.26
N ASP A 995 35.37 -30.90 -21.34
CA ASP A 995 36.17 -30.46 -22.49
C ASP A 995 37.18 -29.37 -22.05
N LEU A 996 38.36 -29.33 -22.67
CA LEU A 996 39.45 -28.39 -22.31
C LEU A 996 39.02 -26.91 -22.37
N ASP A 997 38.10 -26.60 -23.27
CA ASP A 997 37.56 -25.26 -23.51
C ASP A 997 36.08 -25.15 -23.10
N ALA A 998 35.62 -26.01 -22.19
CA ALA A 998 34.28 -25.91 -21.62
C ALA A 998 34.12 -24.59 -20.84
N GLU A 999 33.13 -23.78 -21.18
CA GLU A 999 32.71 -22.60 -20.43
C GLU A 999 31.61 -23.00 -19.44
N GLN A 1000 31.67 -22.50 -18.21
CA GLN A 1000 30.63 -22.69 -17.20
C GLN A 1000 29.73 -21.46 -17.19
N SER A 1001 28.42 -21.67 -17.11
CA SER A 1001 27.47 -20.60 -16.82
C SER A 1001 26.48 -21.03 -15.74
N GLY A 1002 26.15 -20.12 -14.82
CA GLY A 1002 25.36 -20.42 -13.62
C GLY A 1002 26.18 -21.06 -12.49
N ASN A 1003 25.52 -21.47 -11.40
CA ASN A 1003 26.16 -22.01 -10.21
C ASN A 1003 26.28 -23.54 -10.24
N VAL A 1004 27.01 -24.09 -9.26
CA VAL A 1004 26.99 -25.52 -8.95
C VAL A 1004 25.93 -25.77 -7.89
N HIS A 1005 25.04 -26.73 -8.11
CA HIS A 1005 23.90 -27.03 -7.25
C HIS A 1005 24.00 -28.45 -6.70
N SER A 1006 24.09 -28.60 -5.39
CA SER A 1006 23.94 -29.88 -4.70
C SER A 1006 22.52 -30.04 -4.19
N ILE A 1007 21.86 -31.12 -4.60
CA ILE A 1007 20.48 -31.45 -4.21
C ILE A 1007 20.51 -32.74 -3.40
N THR A 1008 19.80 -32.77 -2.27
CA THR A 1008 19.67 -33.95 -1.41
C THR A 1008 18.30 -34.06 -0.75
N THR A 1009 17.91 -35.27 -0.32
CA THR A 1009 16.56 -35.59 0.18
C THR A 1009 16.59 -36.48 1.41
N TYR A 1010 15.58 -36.35 2.26
CA TYR A 1010 15.38 -37.24 3.41
C TYR A 1010 13.95 -37.80 3.46
N PRO A 1011 13.76 -39.14 3.51
CA PRO A 1011 14.77 -40.18 3.31
C PRO A 1011 15.28 -40.24 1.85
N PHE A 1012 16.45 -40.86 1.64
CA PHE A 1012 17.00 -41.15 0.30
C PHE A 1012 16.36 -42.42 -0.30
N PRO A 1013 16.24 -42.55 -1.64
CA PRO A 1013 16.48 -41.56 -2.72
C PRO A 1013 15.18 -41.02 -3.36
N ILE A 1014 15.32 -40.02 -4.26
CA ILE A 1014 14.24 -39.69 -5.22
C ILE A 1014 13.87 -40.90 -6.08
N SER A 1015 12.61 -40.98 -6.51
CA SER A 1015 12.05 -42.08 -7.29
C SER A 1015 12.91 -42.39 -8.52
N THR A 1016 13.35 -43.64 -8.63
CA THR A 1016 14.06 -44.16 -9.81
C THR A 1016 13.09 -44.69 -10.86
N GLU A 1017 11.82 -44.90 -10.50
CA GLU A 1017 10.78 -45.41 -11.39
C GLU A 1017 10.24 -44.33 -12.35
N LYS A 1018 10.23 -43.07 -11.89
CA LYS A 1018 9.84 -41.91 -12.68
C LYS A 1018 10.84 -40.76 -12.50
N PRO A 1019 11.48 -40.27 -13.57
CA PRO A 1019 12.48 -39.21 -13.44
C PRO A 1019 11.85 -37.86 -13.06
N SER A 1020 12.54 -37.16 -12.17
CA SER A 1020 12.27 -35.76 -11.82
C SER A 1020 12.93 -34.83 -12.86
N MET A 1021 12.37 -33.65 -13.11
CA MET A 1021 12.97 -32.68 -14.02
C MET A 1021 13.83 -31.68 -13.25
N LEU A 1022 15.09 -31.59 -13.62
CA LEU A 1022 16.04 -30.59 -13.15
C LEU A 1022 16.18 -29.48 -14.18
N GLN A 1023 16.13 -28.24 -13.73
CA GLN A 1023 16.30 -27.03 -14.53
C GLN A 1023 17.33 -26.12 -13.85
N ILE A 1024 18.37 -25.71 -14.57
CA ILE A 1024 19.44 -24.82 -14.06
C ILE A 1024 19.55 -23.60 -14.97
N GLY A 1025 19.53 -22.41 -14.38
CA GLY A 1025 19.62 -21.12 -15.03
C GLY A 1025 21.04 -20.81 -15.46
N TYR A 1026 21.18 -20.06 -16.56
CA TYR A 1026 22.45 -19.63 -17.10
C TYR A 1026 22.39 -18.16 -17.52
N SER A 1027 23.56 -17.56 -17.74
CA SER A 1027 23.71 -16.20 -18.23
C SER A 1027 24.50 -16.19 -19.54
N PRO A 1028 23.91 -15.73 -20.66
CA PRO A 1028 24.63 -15.65 -21.93
C PRO A 1028 25.91 -14.81 -21.86
N GLU A 1029 25.98 -13.85 -20.94
CA GLU A 1029 27.14 -12.98 -20.76
C GLU A 1029 28.36 -13.68 -20.15
N GLU A 1030 28.18 -14.86 -19.55
CA GLU A 1030 29.28 -15.70 -19.05
C GLU A 1030 29.91 -16.56 -20.16
N LEU A 1031 29.31 -16.58 -21.35
CA LEU A 1031 29.81 -17.31 -22.51
C LEU A 1031 30.58 -16.36 -23.42
N LYS A 1032 31.90 -16.56 -23.55
CA LYS A 1032 32.74 -15.68 -24.38
C LYS A 1032 33.09 -16.29 -25.72
N ARG A 1033 33.14 -17.62 -25.82
CA ARG A 1033 33.69 -18.31 -27.00
C ARG A 1033 32.66 -19.20 -27.68
N LYS A 1034 31.70 -19.76 -26.93
CA LYS A 1034 30.72 -20.73 -27.43
C LYS A 1034 29.30 -20.18 -27.35
N PRO A 1035 28.42 -20.54 -28.30
CA PRO A 1035 27.02 -20.15 -28.26
C PRO A 1035 26.28 -20.91 -27.15
N GLN A 1036 25.20 -20.31 -26.63
CA GLN A 1036 24.38 -20.89 -25.56
C GLN A 1036 23.80 -22.27 -25.87
N ASP A 1037 23.55 -22.59 -27.15
CA ASP A 1037 22.99 -23.88 -27.57
C ASP A 1037 23.90 -25.09 -27.24
N TRP A 1038 25.16 -24.82 -26.89
CA TRP A 1038 26.14 -25.85 -26.52
C TRP A 1038 26.11 -26.21 -25.04
N LEU A 1039 25.31 -25.51 -24.23
CA LEU A 1039 25.21 -25.78 -22.79
C LEU A 1039 24.50 -27.10 -22.51
N ARG A 1040 25.05 -27.90 -21.59
CA ARG A 1040 24.49 -29.17 -21.10
C ARG A 1040 24.67 -29.28 -19.59
N ILE A 1041 23.80 -30.03 -18.94
CA ILE A 1041 23.89 -30.36 -17.52
C ILE A 1041 24.85 -31.54 -17.33
N PHE A 1042 25.70 -31.42 -16.31
CA PHE A 1042 26.62 -32.45 -15.84
C PHE A 1042 26.28 -32.83 -14.40
N LYS A 1043 26.55 -34.08 -14.04
CA LYS A 1043 26.49 -34.57 -12.66
C LYS A 1043 27.89 -34.90 -12.16
N TRP A 1044 28.23 -34.47 -10.96
CA TRP A 1044 29.49 -34.83 -10.31
C TRP A 1044 29.46 -36.30 -9.88
N ASN A 1045 30.54 -37.02 -10.14
CA ASN A 1045 30.74 -38.38 -9.65
C ASN A 1045 31.80 -38.38 -8.56
N GLU A 1046 31.37 -38.70 -7.34
CA GLU A 1046 32.19 -38.63 -6.12
C GLU A 1046 33.31 -39.68 -6.08
N ASP A 1047 33.12 -40.85 -6.70
CA ASP A 1047 34.12 -41.92 -6.71
C ASP A 1047 35.28 -41.62 -7.67
N SER A 1048 34.98 -41.04 -8.83
CA SER A 1048 35.95 -40.76 -9.90
C SER A 1048 36.46 -39.32 -9.91
N LEU A 1049 35.85 -38.44 -9.11
CA LEU A 1049 36.13 -37.01 -9.03
C LEU A 1049 36.07 -36.31 -10.40
N LYS A 1050 35.02 -36.62 -11.16
CA LYS A 1050 34.78 -36.12 -12.53
C LYS A 1050 33.34 -35.67 -12.72
N TRP A 1051 33.15 -34.66 -13.55
CA TRP A 1051 31.87 -34.31 -14.13
C TRP A 1051 31.50 -35.31 -15.23
N ASN A 1052 30.31 -35.90 -15.13
CA ASN A 1052 29.73 -36.77 -16.13
C ASN A 1052 28.61 -36.03 -16.86
N LEU A 1053 28.68 -35.99 -18.19
CA LEU A 1053 27.64 -35.39 -19.03
C LEU A 1053 26.31 -36.12 -18.84
N LEU A 1054 25.27 -35.40 -18.41
CA LEU A 1054 23.89 -35.91 -18.44
C LEU A 1054 23.18 -35.55 -19.74
N GLY A 1055 23.54 -34.43 -20.35
CA GLY A 1055 22.86 -33.88 -21.52
C GLY A 1055 21.92 -32.74 -21.13
N GLY A 1056 20.74 -32.70 -21.73
CA GLY A 1056 19.73 -31.67 -21.47
C GLY A 1056 19.48 -30.74 -22.66
N VAL A 1057 18.41 -29.96 -22.54
CA VAL A 1057 17.88 -29.06 -23.57
C VAL A 1057 18.02 -27.62 -23.09
N VAL A 1058 18.51 -26.75 -23.97
CA VAL A 1058 18.65 -25.31 -23.72
C VAL A 1058 17.34 -24.61 -24.06
N ASP A 1059 16.83 -23.83 -23.11
CA ASP A 1059 15.78 -22.85 -23.31
C ASP A 1059 16.44 -21.47 -23.38
N SER A 1060 16.61 -20.98 -24.62
CA SER A 1060 17.27 -19.71 -24.90
C SER A 1060 16.42 -18.48 -24.60
N VAL A 1061 15.12 -18.66 -24.37
CA VAL A 1061 14.18 -17.57 -24.08
C VAL A 1061 14.19 -17.28 -22.59
N ASN A 1062 14.11 -18.33 -21.78
CA ASN A 1062 14.09 -18.21 -20.32
C ASN A 1062 15.49 -18.36 -19.69
N TYR A 1063 16.52 -18.60 -20.49
CA TYR A 1063 17.91 -18.81 -20.06
C TYR A 1063 18.09 -19.95 -19.05
N TYR A 1064 17.51 -21.11 -19.37
CA TYR A 1064 17.67 -22.34 -18.57
C TYR A 1064 18.16 -23.52 -19.40
N VAL A 1065 18.80 -24.49 -18.76
CA VAL A 1065 19.04 -25.84 -19.29
C VAL A 1065 18.27 -26.85 -18.46
N ARG A 1066 17.65 -27.84 -19.11
CA ARG A 1066 16.77 -28.81 -18.43
C ARG A 1066 17.14 -30.24 -18.77
N THR A 1067 17.06 -31.13 -17.79
CA THR A 1067 17.24 -32.57 -18.00
C THR A 1067 16.44 -33.38 -16.98
N SER A 1068 16.18 -34.65 -17.29
CA SER A 1068 15.62 -35.61 -16.34
C SER A 1068 16.71 -36.17 -15.42
N ILE A 1069 16.40 -36.32 -14.14
CA ILE A 1069 17.26 -36.95 -13.13
C ILE A 1069 16.50 -38.04 -12.37
N THR A 1070 17.20 -39.13 -12.04
CA THR A 1070 16.68 -40.26 -11.23
C THR A 1070 17.45 -40.43 -9.92
N SER A 1071 18.38 -39.51 -9.65
CA SER A 1071 19.16 -39.48 -8.41
C SER A 1071 19.56 -38.05 -8.09
N THR A 1072 19.68 -37.76 -6.81
CA THR A 1072 20.23 -36.53 -6.23
C THR A 1072 21.77 -36.48 -6.38
N GLY A 1073 22.39 -35.36 -5.99
CA GLY A 1073 23.83 -35.12 -6.11
C GLY A 1073 24.14 -33.69 -6.52
N ALA A 1074 25.38 -33.44 -6.97
CA ALA A 1074 25.81 -32.14 -7.46
C ALA A 1074 25.72 -32.01 -9.00
N PHE A 1075 25.17 -30.89 -9.46
CA PHE A 1075 24.90 -30.60 -10.86
C PHE A 1075 25.41 -29.21 -11.24
N ALA A 1076 25.82 -29.04 -12.50
CA ALA A 1076 26.24 -27.76 -13.05
C ALA A 1076 26.06 -27.75 -14.56
N VAL A 1077 26.11 -26.56 -15.17
CA VAL A 1077 25.97 -26.38 -16.61
C VAL A 1077 27.30 -25.98 -17.24
N PHE A 1078 27.71 -26.71 -18.28
CA PHE A 1078 28.91 -26.43 -19.06
C PHE A 1078 28.65 -26.57 -20.57
N THR A 1079 29.41 -25.86 -21.39
CA THR A 1079 29.38 -26.02 -22.86
C THR A 1079 30.10 -27.31 -23.29
N VAL A 1080 29.61 -27.99 -24.34
CA VAL A 1080 30.26 -29.16 -24.96
C VAL A 1080 30.68 -28.92 -26.41
N ASN A 1081 31.73 -29.59 -26.88
CA ASN A 1081 32.25 -29.44 -28.25
C ASN A 1081 31.43 -30.15 -29.34
N ASN A 1082 30.72 -31.22 -28.97
CA ASN A 1082 29.86 -31.98 -29.88
C ASN A 1082 28.50 -32.19 -29.21
N PRO A 1083 27.59 -31.20 -29.25
CA PRO A 1083 26.25 -31.37 -28.69
C PRO A 1083 25.52 -32.49 -29.43
N VAL A 1084 25.43 -33.67 -28.79
CA VAL A 1084 24.58 -34.77 -29.27
C VAL A 1084 23.14 -34.41 -28.89
N ASN A 1085 22.23 -34.48 -29.87
CA ASN A 1085 20.84 -34.02 -29.82
C ASN A 1085 20.69 -32.49 -29.90
N VAL A 1086 20.24 -32.04 -31.07
CA VAL A 1086 19.35 -30.89 -31.22
C VAL A 1086 17.96 -31.50 -31.23
N ASP A 1087 17.18 -31.28 -30.18
CA ASP A 1087 15.78 -31.68 -30.15
C ASP A 1087 14.95 -30.43 -29.88
N ASP A 1088 13.98 -30.19 -30.77
CA ASP A 1088 13.07 -29.03 -30.78
C ASP A 1088 12.05 -29.17 -29.64
N GLY A 1089 12.57 -29.02 -28.43
CA GLY A 1089 12.11 -29.42 -27.09
C GLY A 1089 10.64 -29.74 -26.84
N SER A 1090 10.39 -30.75 -25.99
CA SER A 1090 9.08 -31.09 -25.41
C SER A 1090 9.02 -31.21 -23.90
N PHE A 1091 7.97 -30.65 -23.31
CA PHE A 1091 7.64 -30.69 -21.89
C PHE A 1091 6.77 -31.87 -21.40
N ASN A 1092 6.08 -32.66 -22.25
CA ASN A 1092 4.93 -33.43 -21.73
C ASN A 1092 5.00 -34.97 -21.74
N TYR A 1093 5.92 -35.61 -22.46
CA TYR A 1093 6.04 -37.07 -22.46
C TYR A 1093 7.51 -37.47 -22.54
N ASN A 1094 7.98 -38.26 -21.58
CA ASN A 1094 9.30 -38.87 -21.64
C ASN A 1094 9.21 -40.14 -22.50
N ILE A 1095 9.28 -39.98 -23.83
CA ILE A 1095 9.21 -41.10 -24.77
C ILE A 1095 10.60 -41.68 -25.00
N GLN A 1096 10.77 -42.96 -24.69
CA GLN A 1096 12.00 -43.70 -24.96
C GLN A 1096 11.68 -45.06 -25.60
N ILE A 1097 12.58 -45.53 -26.46
CA ILE A 1097 12.56 -46.88 -27.01
C ILE A 1097 13.85 -47.58 -26.62
N SER A 1098 13.72 -48.77 -26.01
CA SER A 1098 14.88 -49.60 -25.63
C SER A 1098 14.61 -51.09 -25.88
N PRO A 1099 15.59 -51.87 -26.38
CA PRO A 1099 16.89 -51.42 -26.89
C PRO A 1099 16.75 -50.64 -28.21
N ASN A 1100 17.70 -49.75 -28.52
CA ASN A 1100 17.77 -49.06 -29.81
C ASN A 1100 19.27 -48.88 -30.19
N PRO A 1101 19.80 -49.62 -31.17
CA PRO A 1101 19.09 -50.50 -32.10
C PRO A 1101 18.47 -51.76 -31.44
N CYS A 1102 17.38 -52.29 -31.99
CA CYS A 1102 16.72 -53.53 -31.56
C CYS A 1102 16.78 -54.61 -32.64
N ASP A 1103 16.56 -55.87 -32.24
CA ASP A 1103 16.45 -57.03 -33.12
C ASP A 1103 14.99 -57.53 -33.14
N ASP A 1104 14.60 -58.38 -32.18
CA ASP A 1104 13.25 -59.01 -32.15
C ASP A 1104 12.17 -58.21 -31.40
N ILE A 1105 12.54 -57.53 -30.33
CA ILE A 1105 11.63 -56.80 -29.43
C ILE A 1105 12.23 -55.44 -29.09
N ALA A 1106 11.38 -54.41 -29.10
CA ALA A 1106 11.65 -53.10 -28.53
C ALA A 1106 10.55 -52.72 -27.55
N THR A 1107 10.88 -51.97 -26.50
CA THR A 1107 9.93 -51.49 -25.51
C THR A 1107 9.84 -49.97 -25.60
N LEU A 1108 8.63 -49.47 -25.87
CA LEU A 1108 8.29 -48.06 -25.79
C LEU A 1108 7.85 -47.71 -24.37
N THR A 1109 8.53 -46.76 -23.75
CA THR A 1109 8.13 -46.18 -22.47
C THR A 1109 7.74 -44.73 -22.68
N TYR A 1110 6.60 -44.29 -22.12
CA TYR A 1110 6.11 -42.91 -22.22
C TYR A 1110 5.34 -42.52 -20.96
N SER A 1111 5.22 -41.23 -20.68
CA SER A 1111 4.63 -40.70 -19.43
C SER A 1111 3.47 -39.76 -19.70
N ASN A 1112 2.27 -40.08 -19.22
CA ASN A 1112 1.11 -39.18 -19.29
C ASN A 1112 1.10 -38.25 -18.06
N LEU A 1113 1.00 -36.94 -18.28
CA LEU A 1113 0.92 -35.94 -17.19
C LEU A 1113 -0.50 -35.78 -16.61
N LYS A 1114 -1.51 -36.31 -17.29
CA LYS A 1114 -2.91 -36.36 -16.84
C LYS A 1114 -3.61 -37.59 -17.43
N GLU A 1115 -4.77 -37.96 -16.91
CA GLU A 1115 -5.59 -38.99 -17.55
C GLU A 1115 -6.04 -38.51 -18.93
N GLU A 1116 -5.72 -39.28 -19.98
CA GLU A 1116 -6.06 -38.93 -21.35
C GLU A 1116 -6.06 -40.12 -22.31
N THR A 1117 -6.69 -39.93 -23.46
CA THR A 1117 -6.81 -40.94 -24.51
C THR A 1117 -5.57 -40.96 -25.41
N VAL A 1118 -4.91 -42.12 -25.51
CA VAL A 1118 -3.66 -42.32 -26.26
C VAL A 1118 -3.85 -43.30 -27.42
N SER A 1119 -3.27 -42.98 -28.59
CA SER A 1119 -3.15 -43.88 -29.74
C SER A 1119 -1.69 -44.00 -30.18
N ILE A 1120 -1.19 -45.19 -30.50
CA ILE A 1120 0.21 -45.43 -30.84
C ILE A 1120 0.28 -46.14 -32.19
N SER A 1121 0.98 -45.55 -33.16
CA SER A 1121 1.16 -46.07 -34.52
C SER A 1121 2.64 -46.22 -34.86
N LEU A 1122 2.99 -47.23 -35.67
CA LEU A 1122 4.33 -47.51 -36.17
C LEU A 1122 4.42 -47.15 -37.67
N PHE A 1123 5.50 -46.50 -38.08
CA PHE A 1123 5.76 -46.04 -39.45
C PHE A 1123 7.13 -46.49 -39.94
N ASN A 1124 7.26 -46.68 -41.25
CA ASN A 1124 8.56 -46.84 -41.91
C ASN A 1124 9.19 -45.48 -42.27
N SER A 1125 10.41 -45.50 -42.81
CA SER A 1125 11.14 -44.30 -43.24
C SER A 1125 10.53 -43.52 -44.39
N PHE A 1126 9.54 -44.07 -45.09
CA PHE A 1126 8.79 -43.39 -46.15
C PHE A 1126 7.51 -42.74 -45.62
N GLY A 1127 7.23 -42.84 -44.31
CA GLY A 1127 6.03 -42.28 -43.69
C GLY A 1127 4.78 -43.16 -43.86
N ASN A 1128 4.92 -44.39 -44.34
CA ASN A 1128 3.80 -45.33 -44.39
C ASN A 1128 3.56 -45.92 -43.00
N GLU A 1129 2.31 -45.87 -42.53
CA GLU A 1129 1.88 -46.55 -41.31
C GLU A 1129 1.91 -48.07 -41.53
N LEU A 1130 2.70 -48.78 -40.73
CA LEU A 1130 2.88 -50.22 -40.78
C LEU A 1130 1.93 -50.95 -39.82
N ALA A 1131 1.62 -50.34 -38.67
CA ALA A 1131 0.74 -50.92 -37.66
C ALA A 1131 0.19 -49.86 -36.69
N LEU A 1132 -1.05 -50.04 -36.24
CA LEU A 1132 -1.62 -49.33 -35.09
C LEU A 1132 -1.49 -50.25 -33.86
N LEU A 1133 -0.61 -49.87 -32.92
CA LEU A 1133 -0.21 -50.69 -31.78
C LEU A 1133 -1.11 -50.49 -30.55
N SER A 1134 -1.79 -49.35 -30.45
CA SER A 1134 -2.81 -49.05 -29.43
C SER A 1134 -3.77 -48.00 -29.98
N GLU A 1135 -5.09 -48.19 -29.89
CA GLU A 1135 -6.08 -47.25 -30.42
C GLU A 1135 -6.96 -46.70 -29.31
N LYS A 1136 -6.94 -45.36 -29.15
CA LYS A 1136 -7.84 -44.60 -28.26
C LYS A 1136 -7.99 -45.22 -26.86
N THR A 1137 -6.88 -45.69 -26.30
CA THR A 1137 -6.88 -46.26 -24.97
C THR A 1137 -6.84 -45.12 -23.96
N ASN A 1138 -7.85 -45.04 -23.09
CA ASN A 1138 -7.82 -44.06 -21.99
C ASN A 1138 -6.82 -44.54 -20.94
N LEU A 1139 -5.78 -43.75 -20.72
CA LEU A 1139 -4.68 -44.09 -19.84
C LEU A 1139 -4.59 -43.06 -18.72
N SER A 1140 -4.53 -43.54 -17.49
CA SER A 1140 -4.36 -42.72 -16.30
C SER A 1140 -3.06 -41.93 -16.35
N GLN A 1141 -2.98 -40.84 -15.59
CA GLN A 1141 -1.73 -40.12 -15.33
C GLN A 1141 -0.65 -41.10 -14.81
N GLY A 1142 0.57 -41.02 -15.34
CA GLY A 1142 1.68 -41.90 -14.99
C GLY A 1142 2.42 -42.49 -16.18
N ASN A 1143 3.38 -43.39 -15.90
CA ASN A 1143 4.21 -44.03 -16.93
C ASN A 1143 3.52 -45.27 -17.50
N HIS A 1144 3.63 -45.43 -18.81
CA HIS A 1144 3.06 -46.50 -19.59
C HIS A 1144 4.16 -47.22 -20.39
N LYS A 1145 3.97 -48.52 -20.59
CA LYS A 1145 4.90 -49.36 -21.35
C LYS A 1145 4.14 -50.11 -22.44
N LEU A 1146 4.74 -50.19 -23.63
CA LEU A 1146 4.24 -50.96 -24.75
C LEU A 1146 5.38 -51.76 -25.38
N GLU A 1147 5.26 -53.09 -25.38
CA GLU A 1147 6.18 -53.96 -26.11
C GLU A 1147 5.82 -53.99 -27.59
N ILE A 1148 6.84 -53.90 -28.44
CA ILE A 1148 6.74 -53.90 -29.90
C ILE A 1148 7.51 -55.09 -30.42
N ASN A 1149 6.80 -56.00 -31.08
CA ASN A 1149 7.42 -57.09 -31.80
C ASN A 1149 7.92 -56.59 -33.16
N THR A 1150 9.24 -56.54 -33.32
CA THR A 1150 9.91 -56.07 -34.54
C THR A 1150 10.32 -57.23 -35.46
N SER A 1151 10.04 -58.50 -35.11
CA SER A 1151 10.45 -59.75 -35.80
C SER A 1151 10.20 -59.74 -37.32
N ASN A 1152 9.11 -59.07 -37.75
CA ASN A 1152 8.69 -59.03 -39.15
C ASN A 1152 9.16 -57.75 -39.89
N LEU A 1153 9.95 -56.90 -39.25
CA LEU A 1153 10.52 -55.68 -39.81
C LEU A 1153 11.92 -55.96 -40.37
N LEU A 1154 12.20 -55.46 -41.59
CA LEU A 1154 13.53 -55.50 -42.20
C LEU A 1154 14.49 -54.54 -41.48
N SER A 1155 15.81 -54.78 -41.57
CA SER A 1155 16.80 -53.83 -41.06
C SER A 1155 16.58 -52.43 -41.62
N GLY A 1156 16.48 -51.42 -40.76
CA GLY A 1156 16.14 -50.08 -41.20
C GLY A 1156 15.70 -49.14 -40.07
N MET A 1157 15.38 -47.90 -40.44
CA MET A 1157 14.86 -46.88 -39.53
C MET A 1157 13.34 -46.90 -39.52
N TYR A 1158 12.78 -46.87 -38.32
CA TYR A 1158 11.34 -46.85 -38.06
C TYR A 1158 10.99 -45.73 -37.08
N PHE A 1159 9.72 -45.34 -37.11
CA PHE A 1159 9.19 -44.24 -36.32
C PHE A 1159 7.93 -44.69 -35.60
N MET A 1160 7.81 -44.44 -34.29
CA MET A 1160 6.54 -44.59 -33.60
C MET A 1160 5.94 -43.23 -33.31
N ARG A 1161 4.65 -43.09 -33.62
CA ARG A 1161 3.85 -41.91 -33.32
C ARG A 1161 2.91 -42.22 -32.15
N ILE A 1162 3.04 -41.49 -31.05
CA ILE A 1162 2.06 -41.49 -29.96
C ILE A 1162 1.17 -40.26 -30.15
N SER A 1163 -0.15 -40.42 -30.14
CA SER A 1163 -1.13 -39.36 -30.36
C SER A 1163 -2.11 -39.25 -29.19
N THR A 1164 -2.27 -38.05 -28.62
CA THR A 1164 -3.14 -37.77 -27.46
C THR A 1164 -3.94 -36.49 -27.68
N GLY A 1165 -5.26 -36.55 -27.52
CA GLY A 1165 -6.14 -35.36 -27.49
C GLY A 1165 -5.98 -34.33 -28.63
N GLY A 1166 -5.38 -34.70 -29.77
CA GLY A 1166 -5.07 -33.81 -30.90
C GLY A 1166 -3.57 -33.58 -31.20
N ASN A 1167 -2.66 -33.96 -30.29
CA ASN A 1167 -1.21 -33.90 -30.49
C ASN A 1167 -0.64 -35.22 -31.00
N TYR A 1168 0.59 -35.19 -31.52
CA TYR A 1168 1.39 -36.39 -31.69
C TYR A 1168 2.88 -36.16 -31.42
N GLN A 1169 3.56 -37.17 -30.88
CA GLN A 1169 5.01 -37.22 -30.75
C GLN A 1169 5.55 -38.38 -31.57
N VAL A 1170 6.71 -38.19 -32.19
CA VAL A 1170 7.37 -39.23 -33.00
C VAL A 1170 8.71 -39.57 -32.38
N VAL A 1171 8.94 -40.86 -32.11
CA VAL A 1171 10.23 -41.37 -31.65
C VAL A 1171 10.82 -42.30 -32.71
N LYS A 1172 12.12 -42.12 -33.01
CA LYS A 1172 12.85 -42.89 -34.00
C LYS A 1172 13.57 -44.08 -33.35
N PHE A 1173 13.54 -45.25 -33.99
CA PHE A 1173 14.36 -46.39 -33.62
C PHE A 1173 14.88 -47.17 -34.83
N VAL A 1174 15.92 -47.98 -34.62
CA VAL A 1174 16.62 -48.75 -35.65
C VAL A 1174 16.43 -50.25 -35.38
N VAL A 1175 15.99 -51.00 -36.38
CA VAL A 1175 15.96 -52.46 -36.36
C VAL A 1175 17.21 -52.99 -37.07
N LEU A 1176 17.89 -53.97 -36.48
CA LEU A 1176 19.02 -54.71 -37.05
C LEU A 1176 18.65 -56.19 -37.20
N ARG A 1177 18.96 -56.78 -38.34
CA ARG A 1177 18.83 -58.20 -38.70
C ARG A 1177 20.11 -58.72 -39.28
#